data_AF-U6KZB4-F1
#
_entry.id   AF-U6KZB4-F1
#
_cell.length_a   1.000
_cell.length_b   1.000
_cell.length_c   1.000
_cell.angle_alpha   90.00
_cell.angle_beta   90.00
_cell.angle_gamma   90.00
#
_symmetry.space_group_name_H-M   'P 1'
#
loop_
_entity.id
_entity.type
_entity.pdbx_description
1 polymer ?
#
loop_
_entity_poly.entity_id
_entity_poly.type
_entity_poly.pdbx_seq_one_letter_code
_entity_poly.pdbx_strand_id
1 'polypeptide(L)'
;MSSFYGASGGDGDDSTWGPGACTSLSQLHGMKRLTLGQVIGKKRRKEKIVMCTAYDMFTARVADDALVDIQLVGDSLANVVMGEPRTTAVDLDTMILFAKLVQKGSRRSIVMFDLPYGTYNTPKEAVATTVRVVQETGIQLVKLEGYLPDVVREVQRHAAVCCHIGLLPQTATSFASTGSTAADAERLLQQAVDLQEAGASFLVLEMVCAEAAELISRNLRIPTIGIGAGAGCDGQVLVIHDMLGLCGPGTKVFKFAKRYANLYDMAVSAVGTYRAEVVAGSFPKPCNSTFMKPAESEKLSAICSSGVRAAIDIKALPSEGSTTDISASKTAKTCSAGLESSSDSNEADSREPYKVCVWGGGRMGQLFAWIMAGSISPPVNGDCAEWQRMQMRGTEVTICTSREDLIAACVRKRGMLTALQSAGAASSAVPSDPESGAKHSFMLTNEMVQGGCCASGAGEQRRVNVISRKAAESLGRVFDLVIIACNSGDTQPIAECAFGVARAEGIVASLQNGLKAPRILRALHDRLLLSGGKPSPLVFMPTSLAAAEEEPLHVQKVGNGHVKICGHMHRASQKAEELYAMLRARGVSCELLPWYKLDEILWEKAAVNCCINPLAALLNCANGQLVDPRMELTRKLVVSEVVAVARAKGIPLTFVCII
;
A
#
# COMPACT_ATOMS: atom_id res chain seq x y z
N MET A 1 -7.23 -15.01 -14.17
CA MET A 1 -8.18 -13.88 -14.30
C MET A 1 -9.06 -13.95 -15.55
N SER A 2 -8.74 -14.74 -16.59
CA SER A 2 -9.60 -14.94 -17.76
C SER A 2 -10.82 -15.85 -17.53
N SER A 3 -10.96 -16.49 -16.36
CA SER A 3 -12.07 -17.41 -16.07
C SER A 3 -13.28 -16.77 -15.38
N PHE A 4 -13.21 -15.52 -14.93
CA PHE A 4 -14.33 -14.85 -14.23
C PHE A 4 -15.28 -14.09 -15.15
N TYR A 5 -14.90 -13.85 -16.41
CA TYR A 5 -15.75 -13.25 -17.45
C TYR A 5 -16.02 -14.27 -18.58
N GLY A 6 -16.15 -15.55 -18.22
CA GLY A 6 -16.69 -16.57 -19.11
C GLY A 6 -18.19 -16.38 -19.24
N ALA A 7 -18.68 -16.28 -20.48
CA ALA A 7 -20.06 -16.03 -20.86
C ALA A 7 -21.08 -16.72 -19.94
N SER A 8 -21.78 -15.92 -19.13
CA SER A 8 -23.11 -16.28 -18.65
C SER A 8 -24.08 -15.81 -19.72
N GLY A 9 -24.63 -16.78 -20.47
CA GLY A 9 -25.74 -16.52 -21.38
C GLY A 9 -26.95 -16.09 -20.56
N GLY A 10 -27.22 -14.79 -20.58
CA GLY A 10 -28.45 -14.18 -20.11
C GLY A 10 -28.75 -13.02 -21.04
N ASP A 11 -30.00 -12.96 -21.52
CA ASP A 11 -30.53 -11.96 -22.44
C ASP A 11 -30.46 -10.54 -21.84
N GLY A 12 -29.26 -9.98 -21.77
CA GLY A 12 -29.00 -8.59 -21.44
C GLY A 12 -29.09 -7.77 -22.71
N ASP A 13 -30.04 -6.83 -22.73
CA ASP A 13 -30.27 -5.89 -23.81
C ASP A 13 -28.98 -5.09 -24.15
N ASP A 14 -28.37 -5.42 -25.28
CA ASP A 14 -27.14 -4.82 -25.84
C ASP A 14 -27.35 -3.34 -26.29
N SER A 15 -28.56 -2.80 -26.07
CA SER A 15 -28.96 -1.44 -26.44
C SER A 15 -28.36 -0.32 -25.59
N THR A 16 -27.62 -0.63 -24.52
CA THR A 16 -27.04 0.37 -23.60
C THR A 16 -25.75 1.00 -24.10
N TRP A 17 -25.08 0.42 -25.10
CA TRP A 17 -23.95 1.03 -25.78
C TRP A 17 -24.46 1.74 -27.04
N GLY A 18 -24.36 3.08 -27.06
CA GLY A 18 -24.83 3.90 -28.17
C GLY A 18 -24.31 3.44 -29.54
N PRO A 19 -25.00 3.77 -30.64
CA PRO A 19 -24.67 3.27 -31.97
C PRO A 19 -23.31 3.84 -32.43
N GLY A 20 -22.24 3.06 -32.25
CA GLY A 20 -20.90 3.44 -32.72
C GLY A 20 -19.71 2.66 -32.16
N ALA A 21 -19.87 1.83 -31.12
CA ALA A 21 -18.71 1.33 -30.36
C ALA A 21 -18.12 -0.03 -30.79
N CYS A 22 -18.68 -0.74 -31.79
CA CYS A 22 -18.33 -2.15 -32.02
C CYS A 22 -17.94 -2.52 -33.46
N THR A 23 -17.35 -1.60 -34.24
CA THR A 23 -16.85 -1.91 -35.59
C THR A 23 -15.42 -2.48 -35.63
N SER A 24 -14.67 -2.49 -34.52
CA SER A 24 -13.26 -2.94 -34.49
C SER A 24 -13.01 -4.34 -33.91
N LEU A 25 -13.90 -4.87 -33.05
CA LEU A 25 -13.72 -6.21 -32.45
C LEU A 25 -13.75 -7.34 -33.50
N SER A 26 -14.45 -7.14 -34.63
CA SER A 26 -14.44 -8.06 -35.77
C SER A 26 -13.13 -8.01 -36.56
N GLN A 27 -12.42 -6.87 -36.55
CA GLN A 27 -11.17 -6.69 -37.30
C GLN A 27 -9.99 -7.39 -36.61
N LEU A 28 -9.96 -7.46 -35.28
CA LEU A 28 -8.86 -8.07 -34.51
C LEU A 28 -8.92 -9.58 -34.39
N HIS A 29 -10.07 -10.21 -34.64
CA HIS A 29 -10.16 -11.67 -34.64
C HIS A 29 -9.29 -12.27 -35.75
N GLY A 30 -8.24 -13.01 -35.34
CA GLY A 30 -7.29 -13.66 -36.26
C GLY A 30 -6.08 -12.82 -36.66
N MET A 31 -5.99 -11.54 -36.24
CA MET A 31 -4.79 -10.74 -36.49
C MET A 31 -3.62 -11.19 -35.60
N LYS A 32 -2.46 -11.41 -36.23
CA LYS A 32 -1.21 -11.73 -35.53
C LYS A 32 -0.50 -10.46 -35.08
N ARG A 33 0.34 -10.58 -34.05
CA ARG A 33 1.23 -9.49 -33.61
C ARG A 33 2.10 -9.04 -34.78
N LEU A 34 2.23 -7.72 -34.95
CA LEU A 34 3.12 -7.11 -35.91
C LEU A 34 4.56 -7.50 -35.64
N THR A 35 5.34 -7.71 -36.69
CA THR A 35 6.79 -7.93 -36.60
C THR A 35 7.54 -6.61 -36.79
N LEU A 36 8.72 -6.50 -36.20
CA LEU A 36 9.59 -5.32 -36.37
C LEU A 36 9.83 -4.98 -37.85
N GLY A 37 10.06 -6.00 -38.69
CA GLY A 37 10.25 -5.81 -40.12
C GLY A 37 9.03 -5.23 -40.85
N GLN A 38 7.81 -5.59 -40.43
CA GLN A 38 6.58 -5.03 -41.00
C GLN A 38 6.45 -3.53 -40.70
N VAL A 39 6.75 -3.14 -39.45
CA VAL A 39 6.67 -1.74 -39.00
C VAL A 39 7.80 -0.89 -39.59
N ILE A 40 9.05 -1.37 -39.57
CA ILE A 40 10.18 -0.69 -40.21
C ILE A 40 9.93 -0.53 -41.73
N GLY A 41 9.31 -1.53 -42.35
CA GLY A 41 8.95 -1.48 -43.77
C GLY A 41 7.98 -0.37 -44.14
N LYS A 42 7.22 0.19 -43.20
CA LYS A 42 6.28 1.31 -43.44
C LYS A 42 6.99 2.52 -44.04
N LYS A 43 8.19 2.86 -43.57
CA LYS A 43 9.00 3.96 -44.12
C LYS A 43 9.23 3.80 -45.63
N ARG A 44 9.65 2.61 -46.07
CA ARG A 44 9.89 2.34 -47.51
C ARG A 44 8.61 2.44 -48.34
N ARG A 45 7.46 2.11 -47.75
CA ARG A 45 6.14 2.24 -48.36
C ARG A 45 5.54 3.65 -48.23
N LYS A 46 6.24 4.58 -47.58
CA LYS A 46 5.75 5.94 -47.25
C LYS A 46 4.45 5.92 -46.43
N GLU A 47 4.24 4.87 -45.64
CA GLU A 47 3.15 4.76 -44.67
C GLU A 47 3.62 5.33 -43.33
N LYS A 48 2.77 6.12 -42.66
CA LYS A 48 3.11 6.65 -41.33
C LYS A 48 3.02 5.55 -40.26
N ILE A 49 3.98 5.58 -39.34
CA ILE A 49 3.97 4.74 -38.13
C ILE A 49 3.20 5.47 -37.03
N VAL A 50 2.20 4.79 -36.47
CA VAL A 50 1.38 5.31 -35.37
C VAL A 50 1.87 4.70 -34.07
N MET A 51 2.33 5.54 -33.15
CA MET A 51 2.77 5.14 -31.82
C MET A 51 2.02 5.93 -30.75
N CYS A 52 1.70 5.28 -29.63
CA CYS A 52 1.28 5.96 -28.42
C CYS A 52 1.83 5.22 -27.21
N THR A 53 1.85 5.89 -26.05
CA THR A 53 2.20 5.19 -24.83
C THR A 53 1.09 4.25 -24.36
N ALA A 54 1.44 3.24 -23.58
CA ALA A 54 0.49 2.39 -22.86
C ALA A 54 1.13 1.95 -21.55
N TYR A 55 0.31 1.78 -20.50
CA TYR A 55 0.82 1.50 -19.16
C TYR A 55 0.08 0.35 -18.47
N ASP A 56 -1.12 0.01 -18.92
CA ASP A 56 -1.89 -1.08 -18.34
C ASP A 56 -2.61 -1.89 -19.42
N MET A 57 -3.37 -2.89 -18.99
CA MET A 57 -4.16 -3.71 -19.91
C MET A 57 -5.24 -2.91 -20.64
N PHE A 58 -5.80 -1.86 -20.04
CA PHE A 58 -6.90 -1.10 -20.62
C PHE A 58 -6.39 -0.22 -21.75
N THR A 59 -5.41 0.64 -21.46
CA THR A 59 -4.73 1.49 -22.44
C THR A 59 -4.13 0.68 -23.58
N ALA A 60 -3.55 -0.48 -23.28
CA ALA A 60 -3.01 -1.38 -24.29
C ALA A 60 -4.07 -1.95 -25.24
N ARG A 61 -5.26 -2.31 -24.71
CA ARG A 61 -6.38 -2.80 -25.53
C ARG A 61 -6.98 -1.69 -26.37
N VAL A 62 -7.21 -0.52 -25.79
CA VAL A 62 -7.72 0.65 -26.52
C VAL A 62 -6.81 1.01 -27.70
N ALA A 63 -5.49 1.02 -27.48
CA ALA A 63 -4.52 1.26 -28.55
C ALA A 63 -4.54 0.19 -29.64
N ASP A 64 -4.67 -1.08 -29.26
CA ASP A 64 -4.76 -2.22 -30.17
C ASP A 64 -6.04 -2.19 -31.02
N ASP A 65 -7.19 -1.92 -30.39
CA ASP A 65 -8.50 -1.78 -31.03
C ASP A 65 -8.54 -0.59 -32.00
N ALA A 66 -7.70 0.41 -31.75
CA ALA A 66 -7.45 1.55 -32.65
C ALA A 66 -6.34 1.30 -33.68
N LEU A 67 -5.81 0.07 -33.78
CA LEU A 67 -4.80 -0.36 -34.74
C LEU A 67 -3.44 0.37 -34.66
N VAL A 68 -3.07 0.86 -33.47
CA VAL A 68 -1.74 1.46 -33.20
C VAL A 68 -0.62 0.46 -33.56
N ASP A 69 0.46 0.92 -34.19
CA ASP A 69 1.55 0.03 -34.61
C ASP A 69 2.48 -0.33 -33.45
N ILE A 70 2.83 0.67 -32.64
CA ILE A 70 3.76 0.54 -31.51
C ILE A 70 3.14 1.11 -30.24
N GLN A 71 3.13 0.32 -29.17
CA GLN A 71 2.76 0.75 -27.83
C GLN A 71 4.04 0.94 -26.99
N LEU A 72 4.32 2.17 -26.56
CA LEU A 72 5.48 2.52 -25.76
C LEU A 72 5.17 2.46 -24.26
N VAL A 73 5.85 1.58 -23.54
CA VAL A 73 5.92 1.63 -22.07
C VAL A 73 7.02 2.62 -21.71
N GLY A 74 6.64 3.91 -21.66
CA GLY A 74 7.55 5.03 -21.44
C GLY A 74 7.73 5.39 -19.97
N ASP A 75 8.88 5.95 -19.61
CA ASP A 75 9.17 6.47 -18.27
C ASP A 75 8.27 7.67 -17.85
N SER A 76 7.62 8.31 -18.83
CA SER A 76 6.49 9.22 -18.65
C SER A 76 5.38 8.68 -17.73
N LEU A 77 5.30 7.36 -17.52
CA LEU A 77 4.44 6.74 -16.51
C LEU A 77 4.67 7.31 -15.11
N ALA A 78 5.91 7.71 -14.78
CA ALA A 78 6.23 8.32 -13.50
C ALA A 78 5.34 9.55 -13.28
N ASN A 79 5.16 10.38 -14.31
CA ASN A 79 4.35 11.58 -14.22
C ASN A 79 2.85 11.27 -14.27
N VAL A 80 2.41 10.57 -15.32
CA VAL A 80 0.97 10.47 -15.63
C VAL A 80 0.25 9.35 -14.87
N VAL A 81 1.00 8.37 -14.35
CA VAL A 81 0.44 7.25 -13.57
C VAL A 81 0.85 7.33 -12.10
N MET A 82 2.14 7.54 -11.80
CA MET A 82 2.62 7.56 -10.42
C MET A 82 2.48 8.93 -9.74
N GLY A 83 2.26 10.00 -10.50
CA GLY A 83 2.15 11.37 -9.97
C GLY A 83 3.50 11.95 -9.53
N GLU A 84 4.61 11.36 -9.95
CA GLU A 84 5.96 11.84 -9.65
C GLU A 84 6.28 13.12 -10.43
N PRO A 85 7.08 14.04 -9.87
CA PRO A 85 7.42 15.30 -10.54
C PRO A 85 8.42 15.12 -11.68
N ARG A 86 9.14 13.99 -11.76
CA ARG A 86 10.20 13.73 -12.74
C ARG A 86 10.15 12.27 -13.21
N THR A 87 10.50 12.03 -14.47
CA THR A 87 10.59 10.66 -15.02
C THR A 87 11.68 9.83 -14.35
N THR A 88 12.74 10.46 -13.86
CA THR A 88 13.85 9.80 -13.15
C THR A 88 13.48 9.15 -11.81
N ALA A 89 12.23 9.31 -11.34
CA ALA A 89 11.74 8.67 -10.12
C ALA A 89 11.30 7.20 -10.33
N VAL A 90 11.08 6.75 -11.56
CA VAL A 90 10.68 5.37 -11.83
C VAL A 90 11.90 4.44 -11.90
N ASP A 91 11.82 3.32 -11.19
CA ASP A 91 12.84 2.27 -11.24
C ASP A 91 12.54 1.18 -12.28
N LEU A 92 13.55 0.35 -12.57
CA LEU A 92 13.46 -0.73 -13.54
C LEU A 92 12.39 -1.76 -13.19
N ASP A 93 12.24 -2.10 -11.91
CA ASP A 93 11.28 -3.13 -11.45
C ASP A 93 9.84 -2.66 -11.69
N THR A 94 9.58 -1.38 -11.44
CA THR A 94 8.31 -0.72 -11.73
C THR A 94 8.06 -0.72 -13.23
N MET A 95 9.02 -0.28 -14.06
CA MET A 95 8.89 -0.33 -15.52
C MET A 95 8.58 -1.75 -16.03
N ILE A 96 9.26 -2.77 -15.51
CA ILE A 96 9.01 -4.19 -15.84
C ILE A 96 7.59 -4.63 -15.47
N LEU A 97 7.07 -4.21 -14.31
CA LEU A 97 5.70 -4.50 -13.90
C LEU A 97 4.69 -3.93 -14.91
N PHE A 98 4.79 -2.64 -15.23
CA PHE A 98 3.90 -1.96 -16.18
C PHE A 98 4.01 -2.59 -17.58
N ALA A 99 5.22 -2.93 -18.02
CA ALA A 99 5.44 -3.64 -19.27
C ALA A 99 4.76 -5.01 -19.32
N LYS A 100 4.80 -5.78 -18.23
CA LYS A 100 4.08 -7.06 -18.10
C LYS A 100 2.55 -6.87 -18.19
N LEU A 101 2.00 -5.75 -17.72
CA LEU A 101 0.57 -5.44 -17.84
C LEU A 101 0.20 -5.12 -19.30
N VAL A 102 0.99 -4.27 -19.95
CA VAL A 102 0.79 -3.89 -21.36
C VAL A 102 0.93 -5.11 -22.28
N GLN A 103 1.93 -5.96 -22.08
CA GLN A 103 2.10 -7.19 -22.86
C GLN A 103 0.90 -8.14 -22.78
N LYS A 104 0.18 -8.17 -21.65
CA LYS A 104 -1.04 -8.98 -21.51
C LYS A 104 -2.27 -8.32 -22.15
N GLY A 105 -2.27 -7.00 -22.32
CA GLY A 105 -3.34 -6.24 -22.98
C GLY A 105 -3.16 -6.18 -24.50
N SER A 106 -1.92 -6.05 -24.97
CA SER A 106 -1.57 -5.96 -26.38
C SER A 106 -1.54 -7.34 -27.04
N ARG A 107 -2.21 -7.44 -28.19
CA ARG A 107 -2.34 -8.60 -29.07
C ARG A 107 -1.71 -8.34 -30.43
N ARG A 108 -1.91 -7.16 -31.03
CA ARG A 108 -1.47 -6.80 -32.38
C ARG A 108 -0.22 -5.91 -32.38
N SER A 109 -0.18 -4.82 -31.61
CA SER A 109 0.93 -3.87 -31.67
C SER A 109 2.27 -4.50 -31.26
N ILE A 110 3.37 -3.90 -31.71
CA ILE A 110 4.68 -4.13 -31.08
C ILE A 110 4.70 -3.35 -29.77
N VAL A 111 5.23 -3.96 -28.71
CA VAL A 111 5.47 -3.25 -27.46
C VAL A 111 6.93 -2.79 -27.41
N MET A 112 7.15 -1.53 -27.10
CA MET A 112 8.48 -0.93 -26.88
C MET A 112 8.66 -0.64 -25.40
N PHE A 113 9.83 -0.96 -24.86
CA PHE A 113 10.18 -0.73 -23.46
C PHE A 113 11.21 0.39 -23.33
N ASP A 114 10.92 1.43 -22.56
CA ASP A 114 11.89 2.48 -22.30
C ASP A 114 12.85 2.08 -21.18
N LEU A 115 14.16 2.16 -21.41
CA LEU A 115 15.13 1.94 -20.34
C LEU A 115 15.10 3.17 -19.40
N PRO A 116 14.74 2.98 -18.11
CA PRO A 116 14.69 4.10 -17.19
C PRO A 116 16.08 4.69 -16.92
N TYR A 117 16.09 5.95 -16.51
CA TYR A 117 17.34 6.65 -16.18
C TYR A 117 18.20 5.86 -15.18
N GLY A 118 19.51 5.83 -15.40
CA GLY A 118 20.44 5.14 -14.52
C GLY A 118 20.60 3.65 -14.78
N THR A 119 19.99 3.10 -15.84
CA THR A 119 20.09 1.65 -16.15
C THR A 119 20.85 1.35 -17.44
N TYR A 120 21.50 2.35 -18.04
CA TYR A 120 22.18 2.22 -19.33
C TYR A 120 23.37 3.19 -19.50
N ASN A 121 23.99 3.61 -18.39
CA ASN A 121 25.07 4.60 -18.38
C ASN A 121 26.37 4.04 -19.00
N THR A 122 26.52 2.71 -19.00
CA THR A 122 27.63 2.02 -19.67
C THR A 122 27.11 0.92 -20.61
N PRO A 123 27.86 0.52 -21.66
CA PRO A 123 27.43 -0.57 -22.54
C PRO A 123 27.13 -1.87 -21.79
N LYS A 124 27.96 -2.23 -20.81
CA LYS A 124 27.78 -3.45 -20.00
C LYS A 124 26.48 -3.40 -19.19
N GLU A 125 26.20 -2.26 -18.55
CA GLU A 125 24.98 -2.06 -17.78
C GLU A 125 23.75 -2.09 -18.68
N ALA A 126 23.79 -1.38 -19.81
CA ALA A 126 22.69 -1.34 -20.78
C ALA A 126 22.36 -2.74 -21.33
N VAL A 127 23.38 -3.55 -21.64
CA VAL A 127 23.19 -4.95 -22.06
C VAL A 127 22.56 -5.78 -20.94
N ALA A 128 23.06 -5.68 -19.70
CA ALA A 128 22.51 -6.43 -18.57
C ALA A 128 21.04 -6.07 -18.33
N THR A 129 20.70 -4.78 -18.34
CA THR A 129 19.33 -4.29 -18.24
C THR A 129 18.46 -4.79 -19.38
N THR A 130 18.93 -4.68 -20.63
CA THR A 130 18.19 -5.12 -21.82
C THR A 130 17.90 -6.62 -21.76
N VAL A 131 18.89 -7.44 -21.43
CA VAL A 131 18.71 -8.90 -21.28
C VAL A 131 17.67 -9.20 -20.21
N ARG A 132 17.72 -8.50 -19.06
CA ARG A 132 16.71 -8.66 -18.00
C ARG A 132 15.31 -8.28 -18.47
N VAL A 133 15.15 -7.15 -19.17
CA VAL A 133 13.87 -6.72 -19.75
C VAL A 133 13.32 -7.77 -20.69
N VAL A 134 14.14 -8.28 -21.62
CA VAL A 134 13.74 -9.31 -22.59
C VAL A 134 13.31 -10.59 -21.86
N GLN A 135 14.09 -11.05 -20.87
CA GLN A 135 13.79 -12.28 -20.11
C GLN A 135 12.50 -12.16 -19.29
N GLU A 136 12.28 -11.02 -18.65
CA GLU A 136 11.15 -10.84 -17.75
C GLU A 136 9.85 -10.45 -18.45
N THR A 137 9.92 -9.75 -19.59
CA THR A 137 8.73 -9.19 -20.26
C THR A 137 8.46 -9.80 -21.63
N GLY A 138 9.47 -10.42 -22.26
CA GLY A 138 9.43 -10.86 -23.65
C GLY A 138 9.50 -9.72 -24.67
N ILE A 139 9.72 -8.47 -24.25
CA ILE A 139 9.82 -7.32 -25.15
C ILE A 139 11.23 -7.25 -25.74
N GLN A 140 11.32 -7.19 -27.08
CA GLN A 140 12.58 -7.18 -27.84
C GLN A 140 12.81 -5.87 -28.60
N LEU A 141 12.14 -4.79 -28.20
CA LEU A 141 12.35 -3.43 -28.70
C LEU A 141 12.51 -2.49 -27.50
N VAL A 142 13.70 -1.93 -27.32
CA VAL A 142 14.02 -1.05 -26.20
C VAL A 142 14.29 0.37 -26.66
N LYS A 143 13.92 1.38 -25.85
CA LYS A 143 14.24 2.79 -26.07
C LYS A 143 15.32 3.26 -25.09
N LEU A 144 16.25 4.09 -25.57
CA LEU A 144 17.27 4.76 -24.75
C LEU A 144 17.49 6.20 -25.20
N GLU A 145 17.81 7.08 -24.25
CA GLU A 145 17.95 8.53 -24.49
C GLU A 145 19.40 8.96 -24.62
N GLY A 146 19.66 9.87 -25.57
CA GLY A 146 20.95 10.50 -25.76
C GLY A 146 21.79 9.96 -26.91
N TYR A 147 22.89 10.66 -27.17
CA TYR A 147 23.87 10.30 -28.19
C TYR A 147 24.86 9.28 -27.63
N LEU A 148 24.51 7.99 -27.70
CA LEU A 148 25.23 6.88 -27.06
C LEU A 148 25.61 5.77 -28.06
N PRO A 149 26.36 6.05 -29.15
CA PRO A 149 26.63 5.06 -30.21
C PRO A 149 27.33 3.79 -29.71
N ASP A 150 28.22 3.89 -28.72
CA ASP A 150 28.89 2.73 -28.14
C ASP A 150 27.94 1.80 -27.38
N VAL A 151 26.95 2.36 -26.68
CA VAL A 151 25.91 1.59 -25.98
C VAL A 151 25.00 0.91 -27.01
N VAL A 152 24.58 1.64 -28.05
CA VAL A 152 23.70 1.12 -29.12
C VAL A 152 24.35 -0.08 -29.82
N ARG A 153 25.64 -0.01 -30.16
CA ARG A 153 26.38 -1.11 -30.81
C ARG A 153 26.34 -2.43 -30.03
N GLU A 154 26.32 -2.34 -28.71
CA GLU A 154 26.29 -3.52 -27.84
C GLU A 154 24.85 -3.99 -27.56
N VAL A 155 23.92 -3.07 -27.28
CA VAL A 155 22.52 -3.41 -26.99
C VAL A 155 21.81 -4.04 -28.19
N GLN A 156 22.09 -3.56 -29.41
CA GLN A 156 21.42 -4.05 -30.63
C GLN A 156 21.60 -5.56 -30.88
N ARG A 157 22.64 -6.17 -30.30
CA ARG A 157 22.90 -7.61 -30.38
C ARG A 157 21.88 -8.45 -29.58
N HIS A 158 21.12 -7.82 -28.70
CA HIS A 158 20.19 -8.49 -27.75
C HIS A 158 18.73 -8.09 -27.96
N ALA A 159 18.46 -6.86 -28.42
CA ALA A 159 17.13 -6.35 -28.72
C ALA A 159 17.22 -5.25 -29.78
N ALA A 160 16.15 -5.02 -30.54
CA ALA A 160 16.07 -3.86 -31.42
C ALA A 160 16.08 -2.57 -30.59
N VAL A 161 16.77 -1.54 -31.09
CA VAL A 161 16.99 -0.28 -30.35
C VAL A 161 16.25 0.87 -31.00
N CYS A 162 15.45 1.58 -30.23
CA CYS A 162 14.97 2.91 -30.55
C CYS A 162 15.83 3.93 -29.83
N CYS A 163 16.57 4.76 -30.57
CA CYS A 163 17.28 5.87 -29.94
C CYS A 163 16.34 7.06 -29.77
N HIS A 164 16.67 7.97 -28.86
CA HIS A 164 15.96 9.22 -28.65
C HIS A 164 16.96 10.38 -28.59
N ILE A 165 16.82 11.35 -29.53
CA ILE A 165 17.59 12.59 -29.55
C ILE A 165 16.66 13.82 -29.68
N GLY A 166 17.21 15.01 -29.43
CA GLY A 166 16.46 16.26 -29.32
C GLY A 166 16.38 16.69 -27.87
N LEU A 167 15.19 17.00 -27.36
CA LEU A 167 14.95 17.16 -25.93
C LEU A 167 14.95 15.79 -25.25
N LEU A 168 15.75 15.63 -24.19
CA LEU A 168 15.88 14.37 -23.45
C LEU A 168 15.28 14.53 -22.04
N PRO A 169 14.01 14.14 -21.79
CA PRO A 169 13.35 14.34 -20.50
C PRO A 169 14.14 13.84 -19.29
N GLN A 170 14.90 12.75 -19.42
CA GLN A 170 15.65 12.17 -18.30
C GLN A 170 16.79 13.08 -17.80
N THR A 171 17.32 13.96 -18.65
CA THR A 171 18.44 14.86 -18.32
C THR A 171 18.11 16.34 -18.46
N ALA A 172 16.92 16.67 -18.97
CA ALA A 172 16.54 18.04 -19.28
C ALA A 172 16.36 18.90 -18.01
N THR A 173 17.04 20.03 -17.98
CA THR A 173 16.80 21.11 -17.01
C THR A 173 15.81 22.16 -17.53
N SER A 174 15.55 22.18 -18.85
CA SER A 174 14.58 23.04 -19.51
C SER A 174 13.93 22.32 -20.70
N PHE A 175 12.68 22.66 -21.02
CA PHE A 175 11.89 22.07 -22.11
C PHE A 175 11.94 22.93 -23.38
N ALA A 176 13.15 23.22 -23.87
CA ALA A 176 13.36 24.04 -25.06
C ALA A 176 13.44 23.19 -26.33
N SER A 177 13.05 23.77 -27.46
CA SER A 177 13.22 23.13 -28.77
C SER A 177 14.69 23.13 -29.21
N THR A 178 15.07 22.09 -29.96
CA THR A 178 16.41 21.91 -30.54
C THR A 178 16.34 21.95 -32.07
N GLY A 179 17.47 22.11 -32.75
CA GLY A 179 17.53 22.27 -34.21
C GLY A 179 17.08 23.65 -34.71
N SER A 180 17.09 24.66 -33.84
CA SER A 180 16.64 26.03 -34.16
C SER A 180 17.65 26.85 -34.95
N THR A 181 18.86 26.33 -35.14
CA THR A 181 19.92 26.93 -35.97
C THR A 181 20.49 25.87 -36.91
N ALA A 182 21.07 26.29 -38.04
CA ALA A 182 21.66 25.37 -39.01
C ALA A 182 22.76 24.48 -38.39
N ALA A 183 23.62 25.05 -37.55
CA ALA A 183 24.68 24.30 -36.86
C ALA A 183 24.11 23.25 -35.88
N ASP A 184 23.03 23.58 -35.17
CA ASP A 184 22.39 22.64 -34.25
C ASP A 184 21.64 21.52 -35.01
N ALA A 185 20.99 21.86 -36.13
CA ALA A 185 20.35 20.90 -37.01
C ALA A 185 21.37 19.95 -37.66
N GLU A 186 22.52 20.46 -38.10
CA GLU A 186 23.63 19.65 -38.63
C GLU A 186 24.19 18.70 -37.57
N ARG A 187 24.38 19.19 -36.33
CA ARG A 187 24.78 18.35 -35.19
C ARG A 187 23.80 17.22 -34.94
N LEU A 188 22.49 17.50 -34.89
CA LEU A 188 21.45 16.49 -34.70
C LEU A 188 21.42 15.47 -35.86
N LEU A 189 21.63 15.93 -37.10
CA LEU A 189 21.74 15.06 -38.27
C LEU A 189 22.94 14.10 -38.13
N GLN A 190 24.11 14.61 -37.75
CA GLN A 190 25.28 13.77 -37.54
C GLN A 190 25.04 12.75 -36.43
N GLN A 191 24.47 13.18 -35.29
CA GLN A 191 24.12 12.27 -34.19
C GLN A 191 23.16 11.16 -34.66
N ALA A 192 22.15 11.52 -35.45
CA ALA A 192 21.18 10.57 -35.98
C ALA A 192 21.82 9.54 -36.93
N VAL A 193 22.72 9.98 -37.80
CA VAL A 193 23.48 9.10 -38.71
C VAL A 193 24.35 8.14 -37.92
N ASP A 194 25.11 8.63 -36.96
CA ASP A 194 26.00 7.80 -36.13
C ASP A 194 25.24 6.75 -35.32
N LEU A 195 24.07 7.10 -34.77
CA LEU A 195 23.20 6.16 -34.05
C LEU A 195 22.62 5.10 -34.99
N GLN A 196 22.26 5.47 -36.23
CA GLN A 196 21.87 4.50 -37.25
C GLN A 196 23.03 3.54 -37.58
N GLU A 197 24.23 4.05 -37.82
CA GLU A 197 25.40 3.20 -38.11
C GLU A 197 25.80 2.33 -36.91
N ALA A 198 25.50 2.77 -35.69
CA ALA A 198 25.65 1.96 -34.48
C ALA A 198 24.63 0.81 -34.38
N GLY A 199 23.56 0.81 -35.17
CA GLY A 199 22.56 -0.26 -35.22
C GLY A 199 21.18 0.10 -34.64
N ALA A 200 20.88 1.40 -34.46
CA ALA A 200 19.53 1.82 -34.12
C ALA A 200 18.52 1.33 -35.17
N SER A 201 17.37 0.83 -34.73
CA SER A 201 16.25 0.38 -35.57
C SER A 201 15.19 1.46 -35.76
N PHE A 202 15.07 2.39 -34.82
CA PHE A 202 14.18 3.55 -34.84
C PHE A 202 14.88 4.76 -34.20
N LEU A 203 14.40 5.96 -34.50
CA LEU A 203 14.85 7.19 -33.86
C LEU A 203 13.66 8.08 -33.47
N VAL A 204 13.50 8.35 -32.18
CA VAL A 204 12.58 9.38 -31.68
C VAL A 204 13.26 10.74 -31.76
N LEU A 205 12.54 11.72 -32.29
CA LEU A 205 12.91 13.13 -32.33
C LEU A 205 11.90 13.91 -31.49
N GLU A 206 12.31 14.34 -30.29
CA GLU A 206 11.46 15.14 -29.39
C GLU A 206 11.83 16.61 -29.43
N MET A 207 10.82 17.46 -29.66
CA MET A 207 10.96 18.92 -29.65
C MET A 207 12.09 19.42 -30.59
N VAL A 208 12.30 18.75 -31.73
CA VAL A 208 13.20 19.17 -32.80
C VAL A 208 12.43 20.07 -33.77
N CYS A 209 12.99 21.19 -34.21
CA CYS A 209 12.37 22.05 -35.22
C CYS A 209 11.98 21.26 -36.48
N ALA A 210 10.80 21.55 -37.05
CA ALA A 210 10.16 20.70 -38.04
C ALA A 210 11.02 20.50 -39.32
N GLU A 211 11.70 21.56 -39.76
CA GLU A 211 12.59 21.54 -40.91
C GLU A 211 13.80 20.64 -40.67
N ALA A 212 14.40 20.70 -39.48
CA ALA A 212 15.51 19.85 -39.08
C ALA A 212 15.07 18.39 -38.96
N ALA A 213 13.92 18.13 -38.33
CA ALA A 213 13.37 16.80 -38.20
C ALA A 213 13.04 16.17 -39.57
N GLU A 214 12.47 16.94 -40.50
CA GLU A 214 12.22 16.49 -41.87
C GLU A 214 13.52 16.17 -42.61
N LEU A 215 14.54 17.02 -42.49
CA LEU A 215 15.86 16.78 -43.08
C LEU A 215 16.48 15.48 -42.55
N ILE A 216 16.47 15.28 -41.22
CA ILE A 216 16.97 14.05 -40.58
C ILE A 216 16.20 12.84 -41.12
N SER A 217 14.87 12.91 -41.14
CA SER A 217 14.00 11.83 -41.58
C SER A 217 14.29 11.39 -43.01
N ARG A 218 14.55 12.34 -43.92
CA ARG A 218 14.89 12.07 -45.32
C ARG A 218 16.27 11.43 -45.50
N ASN A 219 17.23 11.71 -44.62
CA ASN A 219 18.60 11.21 -44.72
C ASN A 219 18.80 9.84 -44.04
N LEU A 220 17.91 9.44 -43.11
CA LEU A 220 17.99 8.14 -42.47
C LEU A 220 17.29 7.03 -43.26
N ARG A 221 17.88 5.83 -43.21
CA ARG A 221 17.30 4.57 -43.67
C ARG A 221 16.29 4.00 -42.67
N ILE A 222 16.48 4.28 -41.39
CA ILE A 222 15.61 3.84 -40.29
C ILE A 222 14.43 4.80 -40.09
N PRO A 223 13.28 4.35 -39.55
CA PRO A 223 12.14 5.22 -39.29
C PRO A 223 12.40 6.21 -38.15
N THR A 224 11.98 7.45 -38.38
CA THR A 224 11.94 8.52 -37.40
C THR A 224 10.53 8.68 -36.82
N ILE A 225 10.42 8.92 -35.52
CA ILE A 225 9.16 9.10 -34.81
C ILE A 225 9.18 10.47 -34.14
N GLY A 226 8.31 11.36 -34.56
CA GLY A 226 8.24 12.71 -34.03
C GLY A 226 7.34 12.82 -32.79
N ILE A 227 7.74 13.66 -31.85
CA ILE A 227 6.87 14.22 -30.81
C ILE A 227 7.21 15.69 -30.63
N GLY A 228 6.31 16.57 -31.08
CA GLY A 228 6.64 17.99 -31.22
C GLY A 228 7.71 18.29 -32.27
N ALA A 229 7.89 17.40 -33.25
CA ALA A 229 8.92 17.52 -34.31
C ALA A 229 8.35 17.73 -35.74
N GLY A 230 7.10 18.22 -35.83
CA GLY A 230 6.42 18.42 -37.12
C GLY A 230 6.01 17.12 -37.82
N ALA A 231 5.39 17.24 -38.99
CA ALA A 231 4.83 16.11 -39.76
C ALA A 231 5.87 15.41 -40.68
N GLY A 232 7.08 15.94 -40.75
CA GLY A 232 8.17 15.44 -41.61
C GLY A 232 8.73 14.07 -41.21
N CYS A 233 8.53 13.63 -39.96
CA CYS A 233 8.95 12.31 -39.47
C CYS A 233 8.14 11.16 -40.07
N ASP A 234 8.71 9.95 -40.11
CA ASP A 234 8.07 8.74 -40.65
C ASP A 234 6.90 8.22 -39.78
N GLY A 235 6.79 8.70 -38.54
CA GLY A 235 5.71 8.42 -37.63
C GLY A 235 5.58 9.46 -36.54
N GLN A 236 4.63 9.25 -35.64
CA GLN A 236 4.37 10.14 -34.51
C GLN A 236 4.13 9.34 -33.23
N VAL A 237 4.55 9.89 -32.09
CA VAL A 237 4.24 9.38 -30.76
C VAL A 237 3.59 10.45 -29.89
N LEU A 238 2.62 10.04 -29.07
CA LEU A 238 2.01 10.87 -28.05
C LEU A 238 1.78 10.06 -26.77
N VAL A 239 1.82 10.75 -25.62
CA VAL A 239 1.41 10.16 -24.35
C VAL A 239 -0.10 9.95 -24.37
N ILE A 240 -0.56 8.72 -24.10
CA ILE A 240 -1.99 8.37 -24.24
C ILE A 240 -2.89 9.17 -23.30
N HIS A 241 -2.38 9.57 -22.14
CA HIS A 241 -3.10 10.41 -21.17
C HIS A 241 -3.39 11.82 -21.71
N ASP A 242 -2.43 12.40 -22.43
CA ASP A 242 -2.59 13.74 -23.02
C ASP A 242 -3.61 13.71 -24.16
N MET A 243 -3.53 12.70 -25.04
CA MET A 243 -4.44 12.59 -26.18
C MET A 243 -5.88 12.28 -25.75
N LEU A 244 -6.08 11.47 -24.71
CA LEU A 244 -7.40 11.14 -24.18
C LEU A 244 -7.95 12.20 -23.20
N GLY A 245 -7.13 13.19 -22.83
CA GLY A 245 -7.51 14.22 -21.86
C GLY A 245 -7.83 13.64 -20.49
N LEU A 246 -7.01 12.71 -20.02
CA LEU A 246 -7.14 12.09 -18.69
C LEU A 246 -6.55 12.96 -17.57
N CYS A 247 -5.67 13.90 -17.93
CA CYS A 247 -5.07 14.84 -17.00
C CYS A 247 -6.07 15.96 -16.63
N GLY A 248 -6.31 16.14 -15.32
CA GLY A 248 -7.24 17.13 -14.80
C GLY A 248 -6.72 18.57 -14.74
N PRO A 249 -7.49 19.49 -14.13
CA PRO A 249 -7.08 20.88 -13.94
C PRO A 249 -5.73 20.99 -13.21
N GLY A 250 -4.87 21.91 -13.68
CA GLY A 250 -3.56 22.15 -13.08
C GLY A 250 -2.43 21.25 -13.61
N THR A 251 -2.72 20.26 -14.45
CA THR A 251 -1.66 19.51 -15.15
C THR A 251 -1.06 20.33 -16.28
N LYS A 252 0.28 20.29 -16.42
CA LYS A 252 1.01 20.95 -17.50
C LYS A 252 0.59 20.35 -18.84
N VAL A 253 0.10 21.21 -19.75
CA VAL A 253 -0.25 20.81 -21.12
C VAL A 253 0.84 21.25 -22.07
N PHE A 254 1.38 20.33 -22.86
CA PHE A 254 2.36 20.65 -23.90
C PHE A 254 1.66 21.08 -25.19
N LYS A 255 2.15 22.15 -25.83
CA LYS A 255 1.56 22.71 -27.06
C LYS A 255 1.44 21.69 -28.21
N PHE A 256 2.38 20.76 -28.30
CA PHE A 256 2.37 19.73 -29.35
C PHE A 256 1.37 18.60 -29.10
N ALA A 257 0.89 18.44 -27.86
CA ALA A 257 0.01 17.34 -27.48
C ALA A 257 -1.44 17.69 -27.80
N LYS A 258 -1.92 17.28 -28.98
CA LYS A 258 -3.32 17.44 -29.36
C LYS A 258 -4.20 16.54 -28.48
N ARG A 259 -5.20 17.14 -27.83
CA ARG A 259 -6.26 16.45 -27.13
C ARG A 259 -7.36 16.02 -28.11
N TYR A 260 -7.67 14.72 -28.14
CA TYR A 260 -8.72 14.12 -28.99
C TYR A 260 -10.01 13.83 -28.21
N ALA A 261 -9.92 13.65 -26.90
CA ALA A 261 -11.07 13.48 -26.00
C ALA A 261 -10.83 14.21 -24.67
N ASN A 262 -11.89 14.38 -23.87
CA ASN A 262 -11.78 14.94 -22.51
C ASN A 262 -12.37 13.96 -21.49
N LEU A 263 -11.66 12.86 -21.28
CA LEU A 263 -12.15 11.78 -20.43
C LEU A 263 -12.15 12.14 -18.94
N TYR A 264 -11.32 13.10 -18.50
CA TYR A 264 -11.32 13.56 -17.11
C TYR A 264 -12.68 14.16 -16.72
N ASP A 265 -13.17 15.15 -17.48
CA ASP A 265 -14.45 15.81 -17.16
C ASP A 265 -15.64 14.84 -17.30
N MET A 266 -15.58 13.93 -18.27
CA MET A 266 -16.57 12.86 -18.42
C MET A 266 -16.59 11.93 -17.20
N ALA A 267 -15.42 11.54 -16.69
CA ALA A 267 -15.31 10.71 -15.50
C ALA A 267 -15.81 11.44 -14.24
N VAL A 268 -15.44 12.71 -14.06
CA VAL A 268 -15.93 13.54 -12.94
C VAL A 268 -17.45 13.65 -12.97
N SER A 269 -18.03 13.90 -14.15
CA SER A 269 -19.49 13.99 -14.33
C SER A 269 -20.19 12.65 -14.03
N ALA A 270 -19.65 11.54 -14.51
CA ALA A 270 -20.22 10.21 -14.27
C ALA A 270 -20.20 9.84 -12.78
N VAL A 271 -19.07 10.05 -12.09
CA VAL A 271 -18.96 9.81 -10.64
C VAL A 271 -19.88 10.77 -9.85
N GLY A 272 -19.99 12.03 -10.29
CA GLY A 272 -20.91 13.00 -9.70
C GLY A 272 -22.38 12.59 -9.82
N THR A 273 -22.78 12.06 -10.98
CA THR A 273 -24.13 11.54 -11.23
C THR A 273 -24.42 10.34 -10.33
N TYR A 274 -23.51 9.36 -10.29
CA TYR A 274 -23.62 8.22 -9.39
C TYR A 274 -23.79 8.65 -7.93
N ARG A 275 -22.97 9.60 -7.46
CA ARG A 275 -23.09 10.17 -6.11
C ARG A 275 -24.48 10.77 -5.89
N ALA A 276 -24.99 11.57 -6.83
CA ALA A 276 -26.30 12.20 -6.71
C ALA A 276 -27.42 11.15 -6.62
N GLU A 277 -27.36 10.11 -7.45
CA GLU A 277 -28.37 9.04 -7.45
C GLU A 277 -28.37 8.23 -6.15
N VAL A 278 -27.19 7.96 -5.58
CA VAL A 278 -27.04 7.28 -4.27
C VAL A 278 -27.59 8.15 -3.14
N VAL A 279 -27.24 9.45 -3.11
CA VAL A 279 -27.72 10.38 -2.08
C VAL A 279 -29.24 10.56 -2.15
N ALA A 280 -29.81 10.60 -3.36
CA ALA A 280 -31.26 10.68 -3.56
C ALA A 280 -31.99 9.35 -3.31
N GLY A 281 -31.29 8.25 -3.09
CA GLY A 281 -31.87 6.91 -2.96
C GLY A 281 -32.48 6.35 -4.26
N SER A 282 -32.21 7.00 -5.41
CA SER A 282 -32.68 6.56 -6.73
C SER A 282 -31.81 5.45 -7.35
N PHE A 283 -30.59 5.25 -6.84
CA PHE A 283 -29.74 4.10 -7.12
C PHE A 283 -29.39 3.37 -5.80
N PRO A 284 -29.43 2.03 -5.77
CA PRO A 284 -29.77 1.12 -6.87
C PRO A 284 -31.27 1.12 -7.23
N LYS A 285 -31.58 0.84 -8.50
CA LYS A 285 -32.96 0.52 -8.94
C LYS A 285 -33.27 -0.97 -8.68
N PRO A 286 -34.54 -1.40 -8.80
CA PRO A 286 -34.87 -2.82 -8.70
C PRO A 286 -34.11 -3.71 -9.68
N CYS A 287 -33.86 -3.27 -10.92
CA CYS A 287 -33.05 -4.04 -11.87
C CYS A 287 -31.58 -4.20 -11.47
N ASN A 288 -31.08 -3.36 -10.56
CA ASN A 288 -29.73 -3.47 -10.00
C ASN A 288 -29.69 -4.28 -8.69
N SER A 289 -30.84 -4.82 -8.26
CA SER A 289 -31.00 -5.47 -6.97
C SER A 289 -31.56 -6.88 -7.14
N THR A 290 -31.25 -7.76 -6.19
CA THR A 290 -31.92 -9.05 -6.06
C THR A 290 -32.89 -9.00 -4.89
N PHE A 291 -34.05 -9.64 -5.03
CA PHE A 291 -35.11 -9.62 -4.03
C PHE A 291 -35.39 -11.02 -3.51
N MET A 292 -35.70 -11.12 -2.22
CA MET A 292 -36.19 -12.37 -1.63
C MET A 292 -37.52 -12.77 -2.26
N LYS A 293 -37.80 -14.07 -2.29
CA LYS A 293 -39.14 -14.55 -2.61
C LYS A 293 -40.13 -14.02 -1.56
N PRO A 294 -41.37 -13.66 -1.93
CA PRO A 294 -42.35 -13.09 -0.99
C PRO A 294 -42.51 -13.89 0.31
N ALA A 295 -42.59 -15.22 0.21
CA ALA A 295 -42.73 -16.12 1.37
C ALA A 295 -41.53 -16.04 2.35
N GLU A 296 -40.30 -15.87 1.86
CA GLU A 296 -39.12 -15.71 2.72
C GLU A 296 -39.06 -14.31 3.34
N SER A 297 -39.53 -13.29 2.60
CA SER A 297 -39.67 -11.92 3.13
C SER A 297 -40.71 -11.83 4.25
N GLU A 298 -41.82 -12.58 4.16
CA GLU A 298 -42.83 -12.68 5.20
C GLU A 298 -42.30 -13.38 6.45
N LYS A 299 -41.58 -14.50 6.28
CA LYS A 299 -40.89 -15.19 7.39
C LYS A 299 -39.89 -14.27 8.08
N LEU A 300 -39.07 -13.54 7.32
CA LEU A 300 -38.14 -12.56 7.86
C LEU A 300 -38.88 -11.48 8.68
N SER A 301 -40.01 -10.98 8.16
CA SER A 301 -40.84 -10.00 8.85
C SER A 301 -41.41 -10.55 10.17
N ALA A 302 -41.85 -11.82 10.19
CA ALA A 302 -42.31 -12.50 11.40
C ALA A 302 -41.19 -12.68 12.43
N ILE A 303 -39.96 -13.01 11.98
CA ILE A 303 -38.76 -13.11 12.85
C ILE A 303 -38.45 -11.74 13.47
N CYS A 304 -38.43 -10.67 12.68
CA CYS A 304 -38.15 -9.32 13.17
C CYS A 304 -39.23 -8.84 14.17
N SER A 305 -40.49 -9.23 13.95
CA SER A 305 -41.63 -8.87 14.80
C SER A 305 -41.65 -9.62 16.14
N SER A 306 -41.10 -10.83 16.20
CA SER A 306 -41.14 -11.71 17.38
C SER A 306 -39.88 -11.69 18.25
N GLY A 307 -38.76 -11.10 17.79
CA GLY A 307 -37.52 -11.11 18.57
C GLY A 307 -36.59 -9.89 18.48
N VAL A 308 -36.64 -9.08 17.40
CA VAL A 308 -35.63 -8.01 17.19
C VAL A 308 -36.13 -6.61 17.59
N ARG A 309 -37.43 -6.32 17.41
CA ARG A 309 -38.00 -5.01 17.78
C ARG A 309 -38.06 -4.75 19.29
N ALA A 310 -38.10 -5.78 20.14
CA ALA A 310 -38.13 -5.61 21.59
C ALA A 310 -36.79 -5.10 22.20
N ALA A 311 -35.70 -5.08 21.42
CA ALA A 311 -34.36 -4.72 21.92
C ALA A 311 -33.79 -3.42 21.32
N ILE A 312 -34.48 -2.74 20.38
CA ILE A 312 -34.00 -1.50 19.77
C ILE A 312 -35.11 -0.45 19.86
N ASP A 313 -35.18 0.20 21.02
CA ASP A 313 -36.01 1.39 21.25
C ASP A 313 -35.25 2.60 20.69
N ILE A 314 -35.45 2.89 19.39
CA ILE A 314 -34.89 4.09 18.76
C ILE A 314 -35.67 5.30 19.29
N LYS A 315 -35.12 5.98 20.31
CA LYS A 315 -35.56 7.33 20.66
C LYS A 315 -35.51 8.19 19.39
N ALA A 316 -36.68 8.64 18.96
CA ALA A 316 -36.84 9.58 17.87
C ALA A 316 -35.89 10.77 18.05
N LEU A 317 -35.05 11.03 17.04
CA LEU A 317 -34.28 12.26 16.96
C LEU A 317 -35.25 13.45 16.89
N PRO A 318 -35.02 14.54 17.65
CA PRO A 318 -35.89 15.70 17.59
C PRO A 318 -35.88 16.30 16.18
N SER A 319 -37.07 16.59 15.67
CA SER A 319 -37.28 17.37 14.46
C SER A 319 -36.56 18.71 14.55
N GLU A 320 -35.79 19.05 13.52
CA GLU A 320 -35.19 20.37 13.35
C GLU A 320 -36.26 21.46 13.40
N GLY A 321 -36.06 22.42 14.30
CA GLY A 321 -36.89 23.60 14.45
C GLY A 321 -36.03 24.80 14.85
N SER A 322 -36.00 25.77 13.94
CA SER A 322 -35.65 27.20 14.09
C SER A 322 -34.22 27.59 14.51
N THR A 323 -33.50 28.09 13.50
CA THR A 323 -32.73 29.35 13.51
C THR A 323 -32.95 30.27 14.71
N THR A 324 -31.87 30.68 15.38
CA THR A 324 -31.52 32.10 15.66
C THR A 324 -30.11 32.24 16.22
N ASP A 325 -29.32 33.03 15.51
CA ASP A 325 -28.45 34.12 15.94
C ASP A 325 -27.19 33.97 16.79
N ILE A 326 -26.16 34.55 16.17
CA ILE A 326 -24.84 35.00 16.60
C ILE A 326 -24.97 36.10 17.66
N SER A 327 -24.21 36.04 18.76
CA SER A 327 -23.43 37.19 19.24
C SER A 327 -22.51 36.85 20.43
N ALA A 328 -21.42 37.60 20.49
CA ALA A 328 -20.29 37.49 21.39
C ALA A 328 -20.53 38.11 22.78
N SER A 329 -19.76 37.71 23.80
CA SER A 329 -18.58 38.49 24.26
C SER A 329 -18.07 38.03 25.65
N LYS A 330 -16.73 38.08 25.78
CA LYS A 330 -15.89 38.59 26.91
C LYS A 330 -16.37 38.26 28.35
N THR A 331 -15.58 37.79 29.30
CA THR A 331 -14.31 38.34 29.80
C THR A 331 -13.87 37.50 31.02
N ALA A 332 -12.58 37.56 31.34
CA ALA A 332 -11.87 36.82 32.38
C ALA A 332 -12.34 37.05 33.83
N LYS A 333 -12.10 36.05 34.70
CA LYS A 333 -11.52 36.27 36.04
C LYS A 333 -10.93 35.00 36.66
N THR A 334 -9.84 35.23 37.36
CA THR A 334 -8.86 34.34 37.98
C THR A 334 -9.33 33.68 39.29
N CYS A 335 -8.77 32.48 39.52
CA CYS A 335 -8.41 31.78 40.76
C CYS A 335 -9.08 32.15 42.10
N SER A 336 -9.65 31.14 42.77
CA SER A 336 -9.29 30.81 44.16
C SER A 336 -9.85 29.45 44.57
N ALA A 337 -9.01 28.66 45.25
CA ALA A 337 -9.36 27.41 45.91
C ALA A 337 -10.30 27.66 47.10
N GLY A 338 -11.21 26.71 47.33
CA GLY A 338 -12.02 26.59 48.53
C GLY A 338 -12.59 25.18 48.60
N LEU A 339 -12.06 24.35 49.49
CA LEU A 339 -12.72 23.15 49.97
C LEU A 339 -13.86 23.59 50.89
N GLU A 340 -15.07 23.08 50.65
CA GLU A 340 -16.04 22.77 51.70
C GLU A 340 -17.05 21.73 51.17
N SER A 341 -17.44 20.84 52.07
CA SER A 341 -18.02 19.51 51.84
C SER A 341 -19.55 19.44 52.01
N SER A 342 -20.13 18.33 51.53
CA SER A 342 -21.50 17.79 51.76
C SER A 342 -22.58 18.36 50.84
N SER A 343 -23.52 17.60 50.26
CA SER A 343 -23.85 16.17 50.30
C SER A 343 -24.86 15.85 49.17
N ASP A 344 -24.86 14.58 48.75
CA ASP A 344 -25.95 13.85 48.08
C ASP A 344 -26.35 14.21 46.63
N SER A 345 -25.99 13.34 45.69
CA SER A 345 -26.94 12.34 45.18
C SER A 345 -26.27 11.36 44.20
N ASN A 346 -26.57 10.08 44.41
CA ASN A 346 -26.09 8.92 43.65
C ASN A 346 -26.22 9.08 42.13
N GLU A 347 -25.10 9.13 41.42
CA GLU A 347 -25.03 8.74 40.00
C GLU A 347 -24.37 7.37 39.90
N ALA A 348 -25.17 6.38 39.50
CA ALA A 348 -24.76 5.00 39.33
C ALA A 348 -23.69 4.89 38.23
N ASP A 349 -22.45 4.69 38.70
CA ASP A 349 -21.28 4.11 38.05
C ASP A 349 -21.61 3.16 36.87
N SER A 350 -21.35 3.62 35.63
CA SER A 350 -21.42 2.77 34.44
C SER A 350 -20.15 1.89 34.36
N ARG A 351 -20.23 0.74 35.03
CA ARG A 351 -19.23 -0.34 35.19
C ARG A 351 -18.89 -1.12 33.90
N GLU A 352 -18.70 -0.47 32.75
CA GLU A 352 -18.22 -1.21 31.56
C GLU A 352 -16.69 -1.42 31.63
N PRO A 353 -16.20 -2.63 31.31
CA PRO A 353 -14.77 -2.93 31.30
C PRO A 353 -14.05 -2.19 30.17
N TYR A 354 -12.76 -1.94 30.37
CA TYR A 354 -11.90 -1.35 29.33
C TYR A 354 -11.67 -2.39 28.22
N LYS A 355 -12.15 -2.11 27.01
CA LYS A 355 -12.20 -3.08 25.90
C LYS A 355 -10.94 -2.97 25.04
N VAL A 356 -10.14 -4.03 25.03
CA VAL A 356 -8.89 -4.12 24.24
C VAL A 356 -9.08 -5.12 23.11
N CYS A 357 -8.73 -4.71 21.88
CA CYS A 357 -8.64 -5.60 20.73
C CYS A 357 -7.17 -5.80 20.34
N VAL A 358 -6.71 -7.04 20.18
CA VAL A 358 -5.39 -7.37 19.64
C VAL A 358 -5.54 -8.04 18.27
N TRP A 359 -5.02 -7.39 17.23
CA TRP A 359 -5.06 -7.87 15.86
C TRP A 359 -3.80 -8.68 15.53
N GLY A 360 -4.00 -9.99 15.34
CA GLY A 360 -2.94 -10.95 15.01
C GLY A 360 -2.82 -12.05 16.07
N GLY A 361 -3.09 -13.29 15.67
CA GLY A 361 -2.99 -14.48 16.53
C GLY A 361 -1.58 -15.04 16.70
N GLY A 362 -0.54 -14.41 16.14
CA GLY A 362 0.84 -14.88 16.31
C GLY A 362 1.40 -14.61 17.71
N ARG A 363 2.57 -15.19 18.01
CA ARG A 363 3.31 -15.06 19.30
C ARG A 363 3.23 -13.69 19.99
N MET A 364 3.49 -12.60 19.25
CA MET A 364 3.48 -11.25 19.82
C MET A 364 2.07 -10.75 20.14
N GLY A 365 1.08 -11.09 19.32
CA GLY A 365 -0.31 -10.74 19.59
C GLY A 365 -0.85 -11.52 20.79
N GLN A 366 -0.53 -12.80 20.90
CA GLN A 366 -0.87 -13.60 22.08
C GLN A 366 -0.17 -13.06 23.35
N LEU A 367 1.13 -12.72 23.28
CA LEU A 367 1.85 -12.13 24.42
C LEU A 367 1.19 -10.82 24.90
N PHE A 368 0.89 -9.90 23.99
CA PHE A 368 0.26 -8.64 24.36
C PHE A 368 -1.19 -8.80 24.81
N ALA A 369 -1.94 -9.75 24.24
CA ALA A 369 -3.27 -10.08 24.74
C ALA A 369 -3.19 -10.59 26.20
N TRP A 370 -2.21 -11.46 26.50
CA TRP A 370 -1.96 -11.93 27.86
C TRP A 370 -1.56 -10.79 28.80
N ILE A 371 -0.64 -9.91 28.39
CA ILE A 371 -0.23 -8.74 29.18
C ILE A 371 -1.46 -7.88 29.52
N MET A 372 -2.26 -7.53 28.51
CA MET A 372 -3.40 -6.62 28.68
C MET A 372 -4.52 -7.23 29.53
N ALA A 373 -4.71 -8.55 29.48
CA ALA A 373 -5.67 -9.27 30.31
C ALA A 373 -5.21 -9.38 31.78
N GLY A 374 -3.98 -8.96 32.10
CA GLY A 374 -3.43 -9.00 33.44
C GLY A 374 -3.96 -7.95 34.38
N SER A 375 -3.92 -8.29 35.66
CA SER A 375 -4.13 -7.37 36.77
C SER A 375 -3.10 -6.25 36.76
N ILE A 376 -3.54 -5.08 37.21
CA ILE A 376 -2.73 -3.87 37.27
C ILE A 376 -2.08 -3.82 38.66
N SER A 377 -0.76 -3.68 38.72
CA SER A 377 -0.01 -3.43 39.96
C SER A 377 -0.11 -1.95 40.39
N PRO A 378 0.00 -1.65 41.70
CA PRO A 378 0.02 -0.26 42.17
C PRO A 378 1.26 0.50 41.69
N PRO A 379 1.15 1.79 41.35
CA PRO A 379 2.32 2.61 41.02
C PRO A 379 3.21 2.79 42.26
N VAL A 380 4.52 2.87 42.04
CA VAL A 380 5.53 3.02 43.11
C VAL A 380 5.50 4.42 43.75
N ASN A 381 4.98 5.43 43.04
CA ASN A 381 4.78 6.79 43.55
C ASN A 381 3.31 7.21 43.32
N GLY A 382 2.67 7.69 44.39
CA GLY A 382 1.21 7.75 44.56
C GLY A 382 0.42 8.74 43.69
N ASP A 383 -0.89 8.52 43.77
CA ASP A 383 -2.04 9.27 43.24
C ASP A 383 -2.13 9.52 41.73
N CYS A 384 -2.87 8.63 41.07
CA CYS A 384 -3.50 8.92 39.80
C CYS A 384 -4.96 8.51 39.86
N ALA A 385 -5.89 9.47 39.81
CA ALA A 385 -7.33 9.21 39.71
C ALA A 385 -7.68 8.34 38.48
N GLU A 386 -6.80 8.31 37.48
CA GLU A 386 -6.87 7.44 36.30
C GLU A 386 -6.50 5.98 36.63
N TRP A 387 -5.55 5.75 37.56
CA TRP A 387 -5.23 4.41 38.05
C TRP A 387 -6.40 3.79 38.83
N GLN A 388 -7.07 4.56 39.69
CA GLN A 388 -8.30 4.09 40.37
C GLN A 388 -9.44 3.82 39.37
N ARG A 389 -9.61 4.65 38.33
CA ARG A 389 -10.57 4.39 37.23
C ARG A 389 -10.22 3.14 36.42
N MET A 390 -8.93 2.88 36.18
CA MET A 390 -8.44 1.70 35.47
C MET A 390 -8.62 0.41 36.28
N GLN A 391 -8.40 0.47 37.59
CA GLN A 391 -8.52 -0.69 38.49
C GLN A 391 -9.99 -1.11 38.69
N MET A 392 -10.92 -0.13 38.76
CA MET A 392 -12.34 -0.36 39.03
C MET A 392 -13.12 -1.04 37.89
N ARG A 393 -12.64 -0.96 36.65
CA ARG A 393 -13.39 -1.42 35.47
C ARG A 393 -12.99 -2.81 34.97
N GLY A 394 -11.80 -3.31 35.30
CA GLY A 394 -11.25 -4.51 34.67
C GLY A 394 -10.95 -4.32 33.18
N THR A 395 -10.31 -5.31 32.55
CA THR A 395 -9.94 -5.25 31.13
C THR A 395 -10.50 -6.47 30.40
N GLU A 396 -11.31 -6.22 29.37
CA GLU A 396 -11.81 -7.27 28.48
C GLU A 396 -10.93 -7.30 27.24
N VAL A 397 -10.26 -8.43 27.00
CA VAL A 397 -9.34 -8.58 25.86
C VAL A 397 -9.95 -9.48 24.80
N THR A 398 -9.95 -9.00 23.56
CA THR A 398 -10.40 -9.74 22.38
C THR A 398 -9.27 -9.83 21.36
N ILE A 399 -8.91 -11.03 20.92
CA ILE A 399 -8.02 -11.24 19.79
C ILE A 399 -8.86 -11.32 18.52
N CYS A 400 -8.52 -10.52 17.51
CA CYS A 400 -9.14 -10.61 16.20
C CYS A 400 -8.32 -11.55 15.30
N THR A 401 -8.82 -12.77 15.11
CA THR A 401 -8.28 -13.86 14.28
C THR A 401 -9.31 -15.00 14.23
N SER A 402 -9.32 -15.87 13.21
CA SER A 402 -10.14 -17.09 13.27
C SER A 402 -9.48 -18.16 14.15
N ARG A 403 -10.26 -19.14 14.64
CA ARG A 403 -9.76 -20.29 15.40
C ARG A 403 -8.82 -21.12 14.52
N GLU A 404 -9.21 -21.36 13.28
CA GLU A 404 -8.46 -22.13 12.29
C GLU A 404 -7.18 -21.40 11.91
N ASP A 405 -7.20 -20.07 11.77
CA ASP A 405 -6.00 -19.28 11.48
C ASP A 405 -5.06 -19.20 12.68
N LEU A 406 -5.61 -19.11 13.90
CA LEU A 406 -4.81 -19.16 15.12
C LEU A 406 -4.06 -20.50 15.18
N ILE A 407 -4.76 -21.62 14.98
CA ILE A 407 -4.16 -22.96 14.97
C ILE A 407 -3.22 -23.16 13.77
N ALA A 408 -3.60 -22.75 12.56
CA ALA A 408 -2.82 -22.95 11.33
C ALA A 408 -1.59 -22.04 11.23
N ALA A 409 -1.61 -20.84 11.83
CA ALA A 409 -0.44 -20.00 11.96
C ALA A 409 0.62 -20.66 12.87
N CYS A 410 0.17 -21.43 13.86
CA CYS A 410 1.04 -22.21 14.76
C CYS A 410 1.61 -23.46 14.05
N VAL A 411 0.78 -24.21 13.32
CA VAL A 411 1.22 -25.42 12.56
C VAL A 411 2.27 -25.09 11.49
N ARG A 412 2.10 -23.98 10.76
CA ARG A 412 3.02 -23.56 9.68
C ARG A 412 4.45 -23.23 10.15
N LYS A 413 4.65 -22.92 11.44
CA LYS A 413 5.99 -22.60 11.98
C LYS A 413 6.78 -23.82 12.50
N ARG A 414 6.14 -24.98 12.68
CA ARG A 414 6.79 -26.26 13.04
C ARG A 414 7.11 -27.13 11.80
N GLY A 415 7.34 -26.49 10.65
CA GLY A 415 7.71 -27.16 9.41
C GLY A 415 9.18 -27.57 9.35
N MET A 416 9.68 -28.33 10.33
CA MET A 416 10.90 -29.15 10.22
C MET A 416 10.93 -30.11 11.43
N LEU A 417 11.03 -31.42 11.14
CA LEU A 417 11.05 -32.59 12.04
C LEU A 417 9.69 -33.26 12.35
N THR A 418 9.35 -34.22 11.48
CA THR A 418 9.05 -35.63 11.85
C THR A 418 8.26 -35.89 13.13
N ALA A 419 6.97 -36.20 12.99
CA ALA A 419 6.29 -37.36 13.61
C ALA A 419 4.77 -37.16 13.59
N LEU A 420 4.18 -37.24 12.39
CA LEU A 420 2.76 -37.56 12.21
C LEU A 420 2.53 -39.09 12.36
N GLN A 421 3.23 -39.72 13.30
CA GLN A 421 3.16 -41.15 13.60
C GLN A 421 2.98 -41.37 15.10
N SER A 422 1.85 -40.89 15.61
CA SER A 422 1.20 -41.48 16.78
C SER A 422 -0.24 -40.99 16.82
N ALA A 423 -1.03 -41.56 15.91
CA ALA A 423 -2.45 -41.70 16.14
C ALA A 423 -2.67 -42.35 17.51
N GLY A 424 -3.53 -41.75 18.34
CA GLY A 424 -4.08 -42.44 19.51
C GLY A 424 -4.47 -41.51 20.66
N ALA A 425 -5.71 -41.01 20.64
CA ALA A 425 -6.72 -41.23 21.67
C ALA A 425 -7.79 -40.12 21.64
N ALA A 426 -9.04 -40.58 21.73
CA ALA A 426 -10.28 -39.88 21.38
C ALA A 426 -10.90 -39.07 22.52
N SER A 427 -11.87 -38.21 22.15
CA SER A 427 -13.11 -37.82 22.86
C SER A 427 -13.39 -36.32 22.67
N SER A 428 -14.58 -35.79 22.41
CA SER A 428 -15.88 -36.23 21.89
C SER A 428 -16.71 -34.94 21.71
N ALA A 429 -17.80 -35.01 20.93
CA ALA A 429 -18.81 -33.97 20.67
C ALA A 429 -18.50 -32.92 19.58
N VAL A 430 -19.06 -33.20 18.40
CA VAL A 430 -19.42 -32.21 17.37
C VAL A 430 -20.76 -31.57 17.79
N PRO A 431 -20.93 -30.25 17.63
CA PRO A 431 -22.19 -29.77 17.07
C PRO A 431 -22.02 -28.72 15.95
N SER A 432 -22.77 -29.00 14.88
CA SER A 432 -23.49 -28.13 13.94
C SER A 432 -23.24 -26.60 13.87
N ASP A 433 -23.03 -26.20 12.61
CA ASP A 433 -23.39 -24.95 11.92
C ASP A 433 -22.30 -23.85 11.72
N PRO A 434 -21.76 -23.65 10.50
CA PRO A 434 -20.66 -22.70 10.22
C PRO A 434 -21.06 -21.22 10.10
N GLU A 435 -22.36 -20.87 10.18
CA GLU A 435 -22.84 -19.51 9.84
C GLU A 435 -23.22 -18.60 11.02
N SER A 436 -22.99 -19.01 12.28
CA SER A 436 -23.04 -18.09 13.42
C SER A 436 -21.63 -17.58 13.74
N GLY A 437 -21.46 -16.25 13.84
CA GLY A 437 -20.19 -15.62 14.20
C GLY A 437 -19.71 -15.99 15.61
N ALA A 438 -19.18 -17.20 15.76
CA ALA A 438 -18.87 -17.80 17.05
C ALA A 438 -17.78 -17.00 17.77
N LYS A 439 -18.19 -16.32 18.84
CA LYS A 439 -17.28 -15.76 19.85
C LYS A 439 -16.71 -16.92 20.65
N HIS A 440 -15.46 -17.24 20.42
CA HIS A 440 -14.77 -18.26 21.21
C HIS A 440 -14.02 -17.58 22.36
N SER A 441 -13.87 -18.27 23.48
CA SER A 441 -13.07 -17.80 24.60
C SER A 441 -11.99 -18.81 24.92
N PHE A 442 -10.77 -18.33 25.15
CA PHE A 442 -9.59 -19.14 25.40
C PHE A 442 -8.88 -18.69 26.67
N MET A 443 -8.17 -19.63 27.30
CA MET A 443 -7.25 -19.33 28.38
C MET A 443 -5.84 -19.25 27.78
N LEU A 444 -5.21 -18.07 27.87
CA LEU A 444 -3.80 -17.89 27.52
C LEU A 444 -2.93 -18.11 28.75
N THR A 445 -1.86 -18.90 28.61
CA THR A 445 -0.81 -19.06 29.61
C THR A 445 0.47 -18.34 29.19
N ASN A 446 1.25 -17.88 30.17
CA ASN A 446 2.58 -17.33 29.93
C ASN A 446 3.64 -17.94 30.85
N GLU A 447 4.78 -18.35 30.31
CA GLU A 447 5.95 -18.81 31.08
C GLU A 447 7.19 -17.92 30.90
N MET A 448 8.11 -17.95 31.88
CA MET A 448 9.40 -17.22 31.82
C MET A 448 10.60 -18.16 31.99
N VAL A 449 11.65 -17.93 31.20
CA VAL A 449 12.97 -18.59 31.35
C VAL A 449 13.82 -17.77 32.33
N GLN A 450 14.43 -18.41 33.34
CA GLN A 450 15.18 -17.75 34.42
C GLN A 450 16.26 -16.77 33.92
N GLY A 451 16.21 -15.51 34.41
CA GLY A 451 17.24 -14.49 34.20
C GLY A 451 16.82 -13.05 34.54
N GLY A 452 16.85 -12.67 35.83
CA GLY A 452 17.03 -11.29 36.34
C GLY A 452 15.88 -10.25 36.25
N CYS A 453 15.03 -10.22 37.29
CA CYS A 453 14.04 -9.20 37.77
C CYS A 453 12.92 -8.68 36.81
N CYS A 454 11.63 -8.58 37.15
CA CYS A 454 10.81 -8.90 38.35
C CYS A 454 9.38 -9.30 37.88
N ALA A 455 8.70 -10.18 38.63
CA ALA A 455 7.58 -11.01 38.19
C ALA A 455 6.16 -10.40 38.32
N SER A 456 5.22 -10.88 37.49
CA SER A 456 3.95 -11.50 37.96
C SER A 456 3.30 -12.32 36.82
N GLY A 457 3.01 -13.59 37.08
CA GLY A 457 2.14 -14.42 36.23
C GLY A 457 2.76 -15.57 35.43
N ALA A 458 3.95 -16.05 35.78
CA ALA A 458 4.44 -17.32 35.22
C ALA A 458 3.46 -18.46 35.58
N GLY A 459 2.92 -19.15 34.57
CA GLY A 459 1.91 -20.20 34.74
C GLY A 459 0.47 -19.71 34.96
N GLU A 460 0.21 -18.39 34.97
CA GLU A 460 -1.15 -17.85 35.12
C GLU A 460 -1.96 -17.98 33.83
N GLN A 461 -3.20 -18.46 33.96
CA GLN A 461 -4.18 -18.50 32.89
C GLN A 461 -5.01 -17.22 32.84
N ARG A 462 -5.10 -16.59 31.67
CA ARG A 462 -5.92 -15.38 31.45
C ARG A 462 -6.96 -15.60 30.36
N ARG A 463 -8.21 -15.26 30.66
CA ARG A 463 -9.31 -15.42 29.72
C ARG A 463 -9.29 -14.32 28.66
N VAL A 464 -9.34 -14.71 27.39
CA VAL A 464 -9.47 -13.79 26.24
C VAL A 464 -10.60 -14.24 25.33
N ASN A 465 -11.22 -13.29 24.64
CA ASN A 465 -12.18 -13.56 23.59
C ASN A 465 -11.47 -13.64 22.24
N VAL A 466 -12.02 -14.39 21.29
CA VAL A 466 -11.51 -14.51 19.93
C VAL A 466 -12.65 -14.34 18.95
N ILE A 467 -12.47 -13.45 17.98
CA ILE A 467 -13.45 -13.15 16.93
C ILE A 467 -12.76 -13.11 15.56
N SER A 468 -13.49 -13.46 14.50
CA SER A 468 -13.01 -13.29 13.14
C SER A 468 -12.97 -11.80 12.74
N ARG A 469 -12.18 -11.48 11.72
CA ARG A 469 -12.15 -10.14 11.12
C ARG A 469 -13.54 -9.66 10.68
N LYS A 470 -14.29 -10.51 9.98
CA LYS A 470 -15.65 -10.19 9.51
C LYS A 470 -16.59 -9.88 10.69
N ALA A 471 -16.45 -10.60 11.80
CA ALA A 471 -17.19 -10.31 13.01
C ALA A 471 -16.76 -8.97 13.62
N ALA A 472 -15.46 -8.67 13.68
CA ALA A 472 -14.96 -7.39 14.18
C ALA A 472 -15.47 -6.18 13.38
N GLU A 473 -15.53 -6.28 12.05
CA GLU A 473 -16.06 -5.23 11.16
C GLU A 473 -17.52 -4.88 11.48
N SER A 474 -18.30 -5.84 11.99
CA SER A 474 -19.70 -5.63 12.37
C SER A 474 -19.92 -5.01 13.76
N LEU A 475 -18.87 -4.94 14.59
CA LEU A 475 -19.00 -4.44 15.98
C LEU A 475 -19.12 -2.91 16.06
N GLY A 476 -18.69 -2.17 15.03
CA GLY A 476 -18.56 -0.72 15.09
C GLY A 476 -17.48 -0.27 16.09
N ARG A 477 -17.52 1.00 16.49
CA ARG A 477 -16.50 1.65 17.33
C ARG A 477 -16.65 1.31 18.82
N VAL A 478 -16.18 0.13 19.23
CA VAL A 478 -16.40 -0.41 20.59
C VAL A 478 -15.15 -0.56 21.44
N PHE A 479 -13.95 -0.55 20.85
CA PHE A 479 -12.71 -0.78 21.59
C PHE A 479 -12.04 0.51 22.05
N ASP A 480 -11.58 0.53 23.29
CA ASP A 480 -10.82 1.62 23.89
C ASP A 480 -9.35 1.59 23.46
N LEU A 481 -8.81 0.40 23.18
CA LEU A 481 -7.46 0.19 22.68
C LEU A 481 -7.46 -0.91 21.61
N VAL A 482 -6.85 -0.63 20.46
CA VAL A 482 -6.63 -1.59 19.38
C VAL A 482 -5.13 -1.75 19.15
N ILE A 483 -4.57 -2.92 19.43
CA ILE A 483 -3.16 -3.25 19.24
C ILE A 483 -2.98 -4.05 17.95
N ILE A 484 -2.21 -3.53 17.00
CA ILE A 484 -1.89 -4.19 15.73
C ILE A 484 -0.56 -4.95 15.89
N ALA A 485 -0.63 -6.28 15.85
CA ALA A 485 0.48 -7.21 16.07
C ALA A 485 0.68 -8.16 14.88
N CYS A 486 0.42 -7.69 13.65
CA CYS A 486 0.51 -8.48 12.42
C CYS A 486 1.81 -8.23 11.64
N ASN A 487 2.12 -9.11 10.70
CA ASN A 487 3.25 -8.94 9.80
C ASN A 487 2.98 -7.81 8.76
N SER A 488 4.05 -7.33 8.12
CA SER A 488 4.02 -6.17 7.21
C SER A 488 3.20 -6.38 5.93
N GLY A 489 2.90 -7.63 5.55
CA GLY A 489 2.08 -7.98 4.39
C GLY A 489 0.58 -7.73 4.62
N ASP A 490 0.11 -7.88 5.86
CA ASP A 490 -1.32 -7.83 6.20
C ASP A 490 -1.73 -6.48 6.81
N THR A 491 -0.78 -5.55 6.96
CA THR A 491 -1.01 -4.30 7.72
C THR A 491 -2.07 -3.40 7.09
N GLN A 492 -2.13 -3.25 5.77
CA GLN A 492 -3.10 -2.37 5.10
C GLN A 492 -4.55 -2.76 5.39
N PRO A 493 -5.00 -3.99 5.08
CA PRO A 493 -6.39 -4.36 5.29
C PRO A 493 -6.76 -4.50 6.78
N ILE A 494 -5.79 -4.76 7.66
CA ILE A 494 -6.00 -4.78 9.12
C ILE A 494 -6.16 -3.36 9.68
N ALA A 495 -5.36 -2.41 9.18
CA ALA A 495 -5.38 -1.03 9.68
C ALA A 495 -6.73 -0.35 9.47
N GLU A 496 -7.36 -0.54 8.30
CA GLU A 496 -8.69 0.04 8.00
C GLU A 496 -9.76 -0.46 8.97
N CYS A 497 -9.77 -1.77 9.25
CA CYS A 497 -10.67 -2.32 10.25
C CYS A 497 -10.34 -1.82 11.67
N ALA A 498 -9.04 -1.75 12.03
CA ALA A 498 -8.60 -1.30 13.35
C ALA A 498 -9.08 0.12 13.69
N PHE A 499 -8.98 1.06 12.74
CA PHE A 499 -9.53 2.41 12.91
C PHE A 499 -11.07 2.44 12.88
N GLY A 500 -11.70 1.48 12.20
CA GLY A 500 -13.16 1.35 12.16
C GLY A 500 -13.77 0.86 13.49
N VAL A 501 -13.04 0.06 14.27
CA VAL A 501 -13.52 -0.53 15.52
C VAL A 501 -13.03 0.17 16.78
N ALA A 502 -12.05 1.06 16.67
CA ALA A 502 -11.59 1.90 17.76
C ALA A 502 -12.59 3.03 18.06
N ARG A 503 -12.85 3.31 19.34
CA ARG A 503 -13.60 4.49 19.78
C ARG A 503 -12.88 5.77 19.33
N ALA A 504 -13.62 6.86 19.16
CA ALA A 504 -13.03 8.14 18.70
C ALA A 504 -11.90 8.64 19.63
N GLU A 505 -12.08 8.48 20.94
CA GLU A 505 -11.07 8.79 21.98
C GLU A 505 -10.16 7.59 22.33
N GLY A 506 -10.40 6.44 21.69
CA GLY A 506 -9.63 5.22 21.89
C GLY A 506 -8.28 5.26 21.17
N ILE A 507 -7.39 4.35 21.52
CA ILE A 507 -6.01 4.32 21.01
C ILE A 507 -5.89 3.24 19.93
N VAL A 508 -5.29 3.57 18.78
CA VAL A 508 -4.80 2.57 17.84
C VAL A 508 -3.29 2.49 17.99
N ALA A 509 -2.79 1.35 18.45
CA ALA A 509 -1.38 1.13 18.76
C ALA A 509 -0.77 0.04 17.86
N SER A 510 0.51 0.16 17.49
CA SER A 510 1.15 -0.82 16.60
C SER A 510 2.45 -1.39 17.15
N LEU A 511 2.51 -2.72 17.27
CA LEU A 511 3.69 -3.51 17.64
C LEU A 511 4.48 -3.86 16.38
N GLN A 512 5.29 -2.94 15.91
CA GLN A 512 5.84 -3.03 14.55
C GLN A 512 7.12 -3.83 14.46
N ASN A 513 7.23 -4.67 13.43
CA ASN A 513 8.49 -5.23 12.94
C ASN A 513 8.80 -4.68 11.54
N GLY A 514 9.73 -3.74 11.45
CA GLY A 514 10.24 -3.18 10.19
C GLY A 514 9.56 -1.88 9.74
N LEU A 515 10.06 -1.32 8.63
CA LEU A 515 9.81 0.08 8.21
C LEU A 515 8.51 0.29 7.41
N LYS A 516 7.84 -0.78 6.95
CA LYS A 516 6.67 -0.69 6.05
C LYS A 516 5.35 -0.42 6.78
N ALA A 517 5.09 -1.13 7.88
CA ALA A 517 3.88 -0.98 8.68
C ALA A 517 3.62 0.46 9.18
N PRO A 518 4.62 1.21 9.71
CA PRO A 518 4.40 2.59 10.13
C PRO A 518 4.05 3.52 8.98
N ARG A 519 4.62 3.32 7.79
CA ARG A 519 4.27 4.12 6.60
C ARG A 519 2.80 3.95 6.23
N ILE A 520 2.32 2.71 6.21
CA ILE A 520 0.91 2.38 5.92
C ILE A 520 -0.03 3.04 6.94
N LEU A 521 0.28 2.88 8.24
CA LEU A 521 -0.57 3.39 9.32
C LEU A 521 -0.60 4.92 9.35
N ARG A 522 0.55 5.58 9.16
CA ARG A 522 0.61 7.06 9.03
C ARG A 522 -0.22 7.53 7.84
N ALA A 523 0.00 6.96 6.65
CA ALA A 523 -0.71 7.36 5.44
C ALA A 523 -2.24 7.19 5.57
N LEU A 524 -2.71 6.08 6.13
CA LEU A 524 -4.14 5.85 6.34
C LEU A 524 -4.71 6.83 7.36
N HIS A 525 -4.05 7.00 8.50
CA HIS A 525 -4.47 7.92 9.54
C HIS A 525 -4.53 9.37 9.03
N ASP A 526 -3.52 9.81 8.26
CA ASP A 526 -3.45 11.15 7.70
C ASP A 526 -4.52 11.35 6.62
N ARG A 527 -4.83 10.33 5.81
CA ARG A 527 -5.97 10.34 4.88
C ARG A 527 -7.29 10.53 5.61
N LEU A 528 -7.50 9.82 6.72
CA LEU A 528 -8.72 9.92 7.52
C LEU A 528 -8.88 11.33 8.10
N LEU A 529 -7.78 11.99 8.48
CA LEU A 529 -7.82 13.39 8.90
C LEU A 529 -8.16 14.36 7.78
N LEU A 530 -7.50 14.22 6.62
CA LEU A 530 -7.71 15.11 5.49
C LEU A 530 -9.14 15.02 4.93
N SER A 531 -9.78 13.86 5.10
CA SER A 531 -11.20 13.67 4.76
C SER A 531 -12.20 14.33 5.74
N GLY A 532 -11.74 15.12 6.71
CA GLY A 532 -12.57 15.73 7.76
C GLY A 532 -12.96 14.77 8.89
N GLY A 533 -12.42 13.55 8.88
CA GLY A 533 -12.63 12.57 9.93
C GLY A 533 -11.83 12.87 11.19
N LYS A 534 -12.30 12.33 12.33
CA LYS A 534 -11.55 12.27 13.59
C LYS A 534 -11.11 10.82 13.84
N PRO A 535 -10.04 10.33 13.20
CA PRO A 535 -9.50 9.01 13.50
C PRO A 535 -8.95 8.98 14.92
N SER A 536 -9.09 7.82 15.55
CA SER A 536 -8.49 7.51 16.85
C SER A 536 -6.99 7.82 16.86
N PRO A 537 -6.44 8.40 17.95
CA PRO A 537 -5.01 8.65 18.10
C PRO A 537 -4.15 7.41 17.81
N LEU A 538 -3.13 7.60 16.97
CA LEU A 538 -2.20 6.56 16.56
C LEU A 538 -0.93 6.60 17.44
N VAL A 539 -0.59 5.46 18.04
CA VAL A 539 0.61 5.29 18.88
C VAL A 539 1.47 4.15 18.32
N PHE A 540 2.77 4.35 18.26
CA PHE A 540 3.73 3.34 17.86
C PHE A 540 4.42 2.74 19.09
N MET A 541 4.48 1.41 19.12
CA MET A 541 5.12 0.63 20.18
C MET A 541 6.20 -0.31 19.64
N PRO A 542 7.30 0.19 19.03
CA PRO A 542 8.44 -0.66 18.69
C PRO A 542 8.94 -1.40 19.93
N THR A 543 8.90 -2.73 19.87
CA THR A 543 9.28 -3.59 21.00
C THR A 543 10.46 -4.49 20.67
N SER A 544 11.36 -4.67 21.63
CA SER A 544 12.38 -5.72 21.64
C SER A 544 12.00 -6.91 22.54
N LEU A 545 10.75 -6.94 23.04
CA LEU A 545 10.21 -8.14 23.69
C LEU A 545 10.23 -9.30 22.71
N ALA A 546 10.67 -10.45 23.19
CA ALA A 546 10.69 -11.68 22.44
C ALA A 546 9.76 -12.70 23.08
N ALA A 547 9.05 -13.42 22.22
CA ALA A 547 8.10 -14.45 22.59
C ALA A 547 8.43 -15.73 21.82
N ALA A 548 8.61 -16.83 22.54
CA ALA A 548 8.47 -18.18 22.01
C ALA A 548 7.04 -18.65 22.26
N GLU A 549 6.62 -19.67 21.53
CA GLU A 549 5.32 -20.32 21.73
C GLU A 549 5.64 -21.80 21.74
N GLU A 550 5.46 -22.42 22.91
CA GLU A 550 5.74 -23.83 23.08
C GLU A 550 4.59 -24.65 22.50
N GLU A 551 3.34 -24.26 22.77
CA GLU A 551 2.11 -24.86 22.23
C GLU A 551 1.07 -23.77 21.93
N PRO A 552 0.07 -24.01 21.07
CA PRO A 552 -0.97 -23.01 20.79
C PRO A 552 -1.61 -22.49 22.08
N LEU A 553 -1.74 -21.16 22.22
CA LEU A 553 -2.28 -20.47 23.41
C LEU A 553 -1.34 -20.51 24.65
N HIS A 554 -0.18 -21.13 24.52
CA HIS A 554 0.87 -21.12 25.52
C HIS A 554 2.08 -20.34 25.00
N VAL A 555 2.18 -19.09 25.44
CA VAL A 555 3.27 -18.18 25.05
C VAL A 555 4.35 -18.21 26.12
N GLN A 556 5.61 -18.10 25.72
CA GLN A 556 6.73 -17.95 26.63
C GLN A 556 7.43 -16.63 26.34
N LYS A 557 7.57 -15.77 27.34
CA LYS A 557 8.37 -14.55 27.21
C LYS A 557 9.85 -14.93 27.29
N VAL A 558 10.58 -14.76 26.19
CA VAL A 558 11.99 -15.13 26.07
C VAL A 558 12.84 -13.87 26.03
N GLY A 559 13.04 -13.23 27.19
CA GLY A 559 13.98 -12.13 27.36
C GLY A 559 13.40 -10.84 27.96
N ASN A 560 14.30 -10.01 28.49
CA ASN A 560 13.99 -8.76 29.19
C ASN A 560 13.91 -7.55 28.24
N GLY A 561 13.29 -7.76 27.07
CA GLY A 561 13.10 -6.71 26.07
C GLY A 561 12.29 -5.53 26.61
N HIS A 562 12.28 -4.46 25.81
CA HIS A 562 11.74 -3.17 26.18
C HIS A 562 10.73 -2.69 25.13
N VAL A 563 9.76 -1.85 25.53
CA VAL A 563 8.79 -1.22 24.62
C VAL A 563 9.04 0.28 24.57
N LYS A 564 9.47 0.77 23.41
CA LYS A 564 9.54 2.22 23.15
C LYS A 564 8.17 2.69 22.70
N ILE A 565 7.64 3.75 23.29
CA ILE A 565 6.28 4.25 23.03
C ILE A 565 6.37 5.67 22.48
N CYS A 566 5.75 5.90 21.33
CA CYS A 566 5.86 7.15 20.61
C CYS A 566 4.53 7.49 19.93
N GLY A 567 3.93 8.62 20.27
CA GLY A 567 2.70 9.09 19.62
C GLY A 567 2.95 9.57 18.19
N HIS A 568 2.01 9.35 17.28
CA HIS A 568 2.03 9.96 15.94
C HIS A 568 1.56 11.41 16.03
N MET A 569 2.42 12.35 15.67
CA MET A 569 2.23 13.79 15.85
C MET A 569 2.08 14.19 17.33
N HIS A 570 2.15 15.49 17.61
CA HIS A 570 2.02 16.02 18.97
C HIS A 570 0.69 15.64 19.66
N ARG A 571 -0.39 15.55 18.89
CA ARG A 571 -1.75 15.27 19.39
C ARG A 571 -1.93 13.88 20.04
N ALA A 572 -1.06 12.92 19.73
CA ALA A 572 -1.13 11.58 20.30
C ALA A 572 -0.20 11.40 21.52
N SER A 573 0.53 12.45 21.94
CA SER A 573 1.47 12.37 23.07
C SER A 573 0.77 11.99 24.38
N GLN A 574 -0.38 12.58 24.68
CA GLN A 574 -1.16 12.23 25.88
C GLN A 574 -1.61 10.77 25.86
N LYS A 575 -2.08 10.27 24.71
CA LYS A 575 -2.44 8.85 24.54
C LYS A 575 -1.25 7.91 24.64
N ALA A 576 -0.06 8.35 24.24
CA ALA A 576 1.16 7.60 24.45
C ALA A 576 1.53 7.50 25.94
N GLU A 577 1.30 8.56 26.74
CA GLU A 577 1.47 8.56 28.19
C GLU A 577 0.47 7.62 28.90
N GLU A 578 -0.81 7.67 28.51
CA GLU A 578 -1.84 6.75 29.02
C GLU A 578 -1.44 5.28 28.79
N LEU A 579 -1.00 4.95 27.56
CA LEU A 579 -0.58 3.60 27.21
C LEU A 579 0.72 3.19 27.91
N TYR A 580 1.66 4.12 28.09
CA TYR A 580 2.87 3.93 28.88
C TYR A 580 2.53 3.54 30.32
N ALA A 581 1.67 4.31 30.99
CA ALA A 581 1.24 4.02 32.36
C ALA A 581 0.56 2.65 32.45
N MET A 582 -0.32 2.33 31.49
CA MET A 582 -1.04 1.05 31.43
C MET A 582 -0.11 -0.16 31.31
N LEU A 583 0.96 -0.06 30.52
CA LEU A 583 1.96 -1.10 30.33
C LEU A 583 2.91 -1.21 31.54
N ARG A 584 3.39 -0.09 32.08
CA ARG A 584 4.22 -0.06 33.31
C ARG A 584 3.52 -0.73 34.48
N ALA A 585 2.24 -0.43 34.67
CA ALA A 585 1.46 -0.98 35.76
C ALA A 585 1.21 -2.50 35.60
N ARG A 586 1.44 -3.06 34.41
CA ARG A 586 1.43 -4.51 34.14
C ARG A 586 2.83 -5.13 34.12
N GLY A 587 3.82 -4.43 34.67
CA GLY A 587 5.20 -4.92 34.76
C GLY A 587 5.96 -4.93 33.42
N VAL A 588 5.48 -4.23 32.40
CA VAL A 588 6.20 -4.11 31.12
C VAL A 588 7.26 -3.03 31.25
N SER A 589 8.49 -3.38 30.89
CA SER A 589 9.58 -2.42 30.75
C SER A 589 9.34 -1.57 29.50
N CYS A 590 9.08 -0.28 29.68
CA CYS A 590 8.84 0.66 28.60
C CYS A 590 9.42 2.05 28.87
N GLU A 591 9.58 2.82 27.79
CA GLU A 591 10.14 4.18 27.74
C GLU A 591 9.25 5.01 26.80
N LEU A 592 8.95 6.23 27.22
CA LEU A 592 8.19 7.19 26.43
C LEU A 592 9.15 8.10 25.67
N LEU A 593 8.94 8.25 24.36
CA LEU A 593 9.81 9.03 23.49
C LEU A 593 9.02 10.10 22.70
N PRO A 594 9.62 11.27 22.41
CA PRO A 594 8.98 12.31 21.62
C PRO A 594 8.59 11.83 20.22
N TRP A 595 7.49 12.37 19.68
CA TRP A 595 6.91 11.96 18.38
C TRP A 595 7.89 12.07 17.20
N TYR A 596 8.80 13.06 17.23
CA TYR A 596 9.76 13.29 16.16
C TYR A 596 10.92 12.28 16.12
N LYS A 597 11.11 11.48 17.18
CA LYS A 597 12.11 10.40 17.23
C LYS A 597 11.62 9.09 16.63
N LEU A 598 10.36 9.01 16.19
CA LEU A 598 9.77 7.76 15.71
C LEU A 598 10.61 7.08 14.63
N ASP A 599 11.05 7.82 13.61
CA ASP A 599 11.81 7.23 12.53
C ASP A 599 13.19 6.75 13.01
N GLU A 600 13.88 7.47 13.90
CA GLU A 600 15.13 6.98 14.52
C GLU A 600 14.92 5.63 15.22
N ILE A 601 13.87 5.51 16.04
CA ILE A 601 13.55 4.29 16.80
C ILE A 601 13.25 3.11 15.88
N LEU A 602 12.49 3.36 14.80
CA LEU A 602 12.15 2.33 13.82
C LEU A 602 13.39 1.83 13.08
N TRP A 603 14.35 2.72 12.81
CA TRP A 603 15.61 2.39 12.15
C TRP A 603 16.60 1.68 13.08
N GLU A 604 16.66 2.03 14.37
CA GLU A 604 17.39 1.25 15.38
C GLU A 604 16.88 -0.20 15.40
N LYS A 605 15.55 -0.37 15.46
CA LYS A 605 14.93 -1.70 15.42
C LYS A 605 15.19 -2.43 14.11
N ALA A 606 15.18 -1.72 12.98
CA ALA A 606 15.52 -2.28 11.68
C ALA A 606 16.97 -2.80 11.66
N ALA A 607 17.91 -2.03 12.19
CA ALA A 607 19.32 -2.41 12.28
C ALA A 607 19.50 -3.71 13.09
N VAL A 608 18.84 -3.81 14.25
CA VAL A 608 18.83 -5.01 15.07
C VAL A 608 18.27 -6.21 14.28
N ASN A 609 17.16 -6.04 13.58
CA ASN A 609 16.53 -7.11 12.79
C ASN A 609 17.36 -7.54 11.56
N CYS A 610 18.07 -6.60 10.93
CA CYS A 610 19.01 -6.88 9.83
C CYS A 610 20.21 -7.70 10.29
N CYS A 611 20.61 -7.60 11.56
CA CYS A 611 21.62 -8.46 12.15
C CYS A 611 21.03 -9.81 12.59
N ILE A 612 19.98 -9.77 13.41
CA ILE A 612 19.47 -10.96 14.11
C ILE A 612 18.89 -11.98 13.13
N ASN A 613 18.00 -11.58 12.22
CA ASN A 613 17.26 -12.54 11.41
C ASN A 613 18.14 -13.29 10.41
N PRO A 614 19.05 -12.62 9.65
CA PRO A 614 19.94 -13.32 8.73
C PRO A 614 20.97 -14.18 9.47
N LEU A 615 21.55 -13.69 10.57
CA LEU A 615 22.57 -14.44 11.31
C LEU A 615 21.97 -15.67 12.01
N ALA A 616 20.80 -15.54 12.65
CA ALA A 616 20.09 -16.68 13.24
C ALA A 616 19.76 -17.75 12.18
N ALA A 617 19.35 -17.32 10.98
CA ALA A 617 19.06 -18.22 9.87
C ALA A 617 20.31 -18.92 9.33
N LEU A 618 21.41 -18.19 9.12
CA LEU A 618 22.68 -18.74 8.61
C LEU A 618 23.33 -19.72 9.59
N LEU A 619 23.24 -19.44 10.89
CA LEU A 619 23.87 -20.23 11.94
C LEU A 619 22.95 -21.29 12.53
N ASN A 620 21.69 -21.33 12.08
CA ASN A 620 20.64 -22.19 12.62
C ASN A 620 20.57 -22.17 14.15
N CYS A 621 20.59 -20.98 14.73
CA CYS A 621 20.63 -20.76 16.18
C CYS A 621 19.52 -19.82 16.64
N ALA A 622 19.16 -19.88 17.92
CA ALA A 622 18.17 -18.97 18.49
C ALA A 622 18.74 -17.55 18.65
N ASN A 623 17.89 -16.53 18.60
CA ASN A 623 18.31 -15.12 18.71
C ASN A 623 19.20 -14.84 19.95
N GLY A 624 18.93 -15.50 21.09
CA GLY A 624 19.72 -15.36 22.32
C GLY A 624 21.13 -15.97 22.25
N GLN A 625 21.41 -16.83 21.26
CA GLN A 625 22.72 -17.44 21.03
C GLN A 625 23.63 -16.58 20.13
N LEU A 626 23.10 -15.48 19.56
CA LEU A 626 23.83 -14.58 18.66
C LEU A 626 24.79 -13.60 19.37
N VAL A 627 24.99 -13.73 20.68
CA VAL A 627 25.91 -12.87 21.48
C VAL A 627 27.38 -13.32 21.34
N ASP A 628 27.68 -14.21 20.39
CA ASP A 628 29.03 -14.70 20.13
C ASP A 628 30.00 -13.54 19.76
N PRO A 629 31.14 -13.39 20.46
CA PRO A 629 32.16 -12.39 20.14
C PRO A 629 32.73 -12.50 18.73
N ARG A 630 32.73 -13.70 18.13
CA ARG A 630 33.22 -13.93 16.75
C ARG A 630 32.35 -13.23 15.70
N MET A 631 31.10 -12.93 16.04
CA MET A 631 30.13 -12.26 15.14
C MET A 631 30.13 -10.74 15.27
N GLU A 632 30.96 -10.18 16.16
CA GLU A 632 31.05 -8.75 16.42
C GLU A 632 31.35 -7.94 15.16
N LEU A 633 32.30 -8.39 14.34
CA LEU A 633 32.66 -7.71 13.09
C LEU A 633 31.48 -7.70 12.11
N THR A 634 30.79 -8.83 11.94
CA THR A 634 29.64 -8.95 11.04
C THR A 634 28.48 -8.09 11.51
N ARG A 635 28.18 -8.08 12.81
CA ARG A 635 27.16 -7.18 13.40
C ARG A 635 27.53 -5.72 13.12
N LYS A 636 28.79 -5.32 13.35
CA LYS A 636 29.27 -3.95 13.08
C LYS A 636 29.12 -3.55 11.61
N LEU A 637 29.45 -4.44 10.67
CA LEU A 637 29.32 -4.15 9.24
C LEU A 637 27.85 -3.98 8.82
N VAL A 638 26.96 -4.87 9.27
CA VAL A 638 25.52 -4.76 8.99
C VAL A 638 24.93 -3.49 9.61
N VAL A 639 25.28 -3.17 10.85
CA VAL A 639 24.85 -1.93 11.51
C VAL A 639 25.38 -0.70 10.77
N SER A 640 26.64 -0.73 10.32
CA SER A 640 27.24 0.36 9.54
C SER A 640 26.49 0.61 8.25
N GLU A 641 26.11 -0.45 7.54
CA GLU A 641 25.32 -0.34 6.31
C GLU A 641 23.93 0.25 6.60
N VAL A 642 23.25 -0.24 7.64
CA VAL A 642 21.92 0.29 8.01
C VAL A 642 22.00 1.77 8.41
N VAL A 643 23.05 2.18 9.14
CA VAL A 643 23.29 3.59 9.49
C VAL A 643 23.55 4.43 8.23
N ALA A 644 24.33 3.93 7.27
CA ALA A 644 24.59 4.63 6.01
C ALA A 644 23.30 4.85 5.21
N VAL A 645 22.46 3.82 5.09
CA VAL A 645 21.16 3.91 4.42
C VAL A 645 20.19 4.84 5.17
N ALA A 646 20.18 4.80 6.50
CA ALA A 646 19.37 5.69 7.33
C ALA A 646 19.74 7.16 7.09
N ARG A 647 21.04 7.47 7.10
CA ARG A 647 21.57 8.82 6.86
C ARG A 647 21.27 9.32 5.45
N ALA A 648 21.42 8.46 4.44
CA ALA A 648 21.02 8.79 3.06
C ALA A 648 19.52 9.11 2.93
N LYS A 649 18.69 8.62 3.86
CA LYS A 649 17.26 8.92 3.97
C LYS A 649 16.93 10.06 4.94
N GLY A 650 17.95 10.79 5.43
CA GLY A 650 17.78 11.95 6.32
C GLY A 650 17.50 11.60 7.78
N ILE A 651 17.74 10.34 8.21
CA ILE A 651 17.50 9.91 9.59
C ILE A 651 18.83 9.94 10.37
N PRO A 652 18.90 10.69 11.48
CA PRO A 652 20.14 10.89 12.22
C PRO A 652 20.46 9.72 13.15
N LEU A 653 20.73 8.55 12.56
CA LEU A 653 21.11 7.34 13.32
C LEU A 653 22.60 7.38 13.70
N THR A 654 22.92 7.09 14.96
CA THR A 654 24.31 6.95 15.42
C THR A 654 24.63 5.49 15.74
N PHE A 655 25.88 5.11 15.50
CA PHE A 655 26.36 3.73 15.64
C PHE A 655 26.27 3.21 17.09
N VAL A 656 26.39 4.11 18.07
CA VAL A 656 26.35 3.80 19.51
C VAL A 656 24.94 3.40 19.98
N CYS A 657 23.89 3.82 19.27
CA CYS A 657 22.51 3.51 19.67
C CYS A 657 22.07 2.06 19.38
N ILE A 658 22.91 1.25 18.72
CA ILE A 658 22.50 -0.04 18.10
C ILE A 658 23.24 -1.26 18.66
N ILE A 659 24.43 -1.07 19.25
CA ILE A 659 25.24 -2.10 19.91
C ILE A 659 25.10 -1.92 21.41
#